data_AF-A0AAD4MDL4-F1
#
_entry.id   AF-A0AAD4MDL4-F1
#
_cell.length_a   1.000
_cell.length_b   1.000
_cell.length_c   1.000
_cell.angle_alpha   90.00
_cell.angle_beta   90.00
_cell.angle_gamma   90.00
#
_symmetry.space_group_name_H-M   'P 1'
#
loop_
_entity.id
_entity.type
_entity.pdbx_description
1 polymer ?
#
loop_
_entity_poly.entity_id
_entity_poly.type
_entity_poly.pdbx_seq_one_letter_code
_entity_poly.pdbx_strand_id
1 'polypeptide(L)'
;MAYRPPLLTTTHTALARPAPNTTDDYERWYTEASPNNRMLLSLRSGIPSEIAWAFDRLCRLCNNEQFLFRSIPGLTNTLFEWPEWYIAQNAADSFKLSSLFAMPSSEERKRRHGLEALCIMRNAAAVNDANAEELVNHRKAIHLILSALHNVQPDSDENVEFLLYVTDLFQYIAPTYTLPPASAPQTISPLLPLLDLIRRTPNRSLIVSSLTCLYLLFSNPANSSRLTANSPALSASLLYLPLLSDRVLVDVCINYLYAHLSHPSMAKAFLHHPDMPSTLNLLVTQMLSEQIEDTVSIDIGGPTHTAPAQAVLIKDHELSKEELDGLIALPEPQRCYEWMKLMFVAKPDGELTQVDFWNLYKDVFVPYQDQYHLLVASDVIKNVNVVFPQAQAMVLPGPPQKFVVRGVDRRKDDRSNERFKCLWNRSECNSPPSSSASELYEHILEHISSVEEHGQNCSWATCPREPLPKLNLRAHVLTHLPSVQPPSKHPTQSDTITLPSPQHVYPVSNPTTRPVPPLKTTLSVKKPVADPPSSSLTALLCIRILFRISFTSVEAAPRVDADHFGFPGLIEEDEGMEAPEDSGLSDSEQEGQRRGRRAFSRIRRLLEGVQIRDETLMGWITEMIQSQSQSQSRYRASGLTRAGSCLLLWLVTFYNERPVCIKICYNVSEVVRGTFYNTFWKVAN
;
A
#
# COMPACT_ATOMS: atom_id res chain seq x y z
N MET A 1 56.47 65.55 -29.26
CA MET A 1 55.34 65.42 -28.31
C MET A 1 54.46 64.27 -28.74
N ALA A 2 54.27 63.26 -27.89
CA ALA A 2 53.02 62.48 -27.78
C ALA A 2 53.18 61.51 -26.60
N TYR A 3 52.25 61.58 -25.66
CA TYR A 3 52.23 60.87 -24.38
C TYR A 3 51.88 59.38 -24.57
N ARG A 4 52.42 58.48 -23.74
CA ARG A 4 52.06 57.05 -23.71
C ARG A 4 51.42 56.70 -22.36
N PRO A 5 50.10 56.43 -22.29
CA PRO A 5 49.48 55.74 -21.17
C PRO A 5 49.33 54.23 -21.44
N PRO A 6 49.12 53.40 -20.40
CA PRO A 6 49.31 51.95 -20.46
C PRO A 6 48.08 51.15 -20.89
N LEU A 7 48.33 49.87 -21.21
CA LEU A 7 47.34 48.83 -21.45
C LEU A 7 46.44 48.62 -20.22
N LEU A 8 45.13 48.55 -20.45
CA LEU A 8 44.19 47.84 -19.59
C LEU A 8 43.41 46.84 -20.45
N THR A 9 43.61 45.56 -20.16
CA THR A 9 42.81 44.46 -20.69
C THR A 9 41.43 44.45 -20.06
N THR A 10 40.39 44.50 -20.90
CA THR A 10 39.04 44.03 -20.52
C THR A 10 38.61 42.97 -21.52
N THR A 11 38.44 41.75 -21.02
CA THR A 11 38.01 40.59 -21.80
C THR A 11 36.54 40.73 -22.20
N HIS A 12 36.28 41.05 -23.47
CA HIS A 12 34.98 40.74 -24.08
C HIS A 12 35.05 39.39 -24.78
N THR A 13 34.61 38.35 -24.06
CA THR A 13 34.19 37.09 -24.68
C THR A 13 33.06 37.37 -25.65
N ALA A 14 33.35 37.25 -26.94
CA ALA A 14 32.32 37.27 -27.97
C ALA A 14 31.46 36.01 -27.83
N LEU A 15 30.32 36.13 -27.13
CA LEU A 15 29.30 35.08 -27.09
C LEU A 15 28.84 34.81 -28.53
N ALA A 16 29.18 33.63 -29.04
CA ALA A 16 28.69 33.17 -30.32
C ALA A 16 27.16 33.17 -30.30
N ARG A 17 26.53 33.85 -31.26
CA ARG A 17 25.08 33.76 -31.44
C ARG A 17 24.74 32.29 -31.75
N PRO A 18 23.82 31.65 -31.02
CA PRO A 18 23.38 30.31 -31.39
C PRO A 18 22.77 30.36 -32.79
N ALA A 19 23.04 29.31 -33.58
CA ALA A 19 22.42 29.16 -34.89
C ALA A 19 20.89 29.07 -34.72
N PRO A 20 20.09 29.62 -35.67
CA PRO A 20 18.64 29.52 -35.58
C PRO A 20 18.23 28.04 -35.61
N ASN A 21 17.38 27.63 -34.67
CA ASN A 21 16.79 26.30 -34.68
C ASN A 21 15.79 26.22 -35.84
N THR A 22 16.10 25.44 -36.88
CA THR A 22 15.27 25.29 -38.10
C THR A 22 14.43 24.03 -38.06
N THR A 23 13.92 23.65 -36.89
CA THR A 23 12.80 22.73 -36.78
C THR A 23 11.52 23.46 -37.18
N ASP A 24 10.73 22.85 -38.06
CA ASP A 24 9.36 23.29 -38.41
C ASP A 24 8.57 23.58 -37.13
N ASP A 25 7.75 24.64 -37.14
CA ASP A 25 7.04 25.25 -35.98
C ASP A 25 7.87 26.14 -35.03
N TYR A 26 9.20 26.27 -35.21
CA TYR A 26 10.06 27.12 -34.35
C TYR A 26 10.79 28.25 -35.08
N GLU A 27 10.55 28.46 -36.37
CA GLU A 27 11.23 29.53 -37.10
C GLU A 27 10.91 30.91 -36.52
N ARG A 28 11.92 31.77 -36.50
CA ARG A 28 11.92 33.05 -35.78
C ARG A 28 10.73 33.98 -36.09
N TRP A 29 10.21 33.93 -37.32
CA TRP A 29 9.09 34.75 -37.77
C TRP A 29 7.71 34.25 -37.30
N TYR A 30 7.63 33.04 -36.74
CA TYR A 30 6.47 32.52 -36.01
C TYR A 30 6.47 32.96 -34.54
N THR A 31 7.64 32.94 -33.90
CA THR A 31 7.85 33.28 -32.49
C THR A 31 8.14 34.77 -32.26
N GLU A 32 8.13 35.58 -33.32
CA GLU A 32 8.33 37.02 -33.25
C GLU A 32 7.17 37.69 -32.50
N ALA A 33 7.49 38.23 -31.32
CA ALA A 33 6.58 38.95 -30.44
C ALA A 33 6.28 40.37 -30.98
N SER A 34 5.55 40.43 -32.09
CA SER A 34 5.36 41.64 -32.91
C SER A 34 3.94 41.69 -33.49
N PRO A 35 3.33 42.89 -33.64
CA PRO A 35 2.08 43.05 -34.39
C PRO A 35 2.18 42.61 -35.86
N ASN A 36 3.39 42.50 -36.41
CA ASN A 36 3.64 42.01 -37.77
C ASN A 36 3.84 40.49 -37.85
N ASN A 37 3.55 39.75 -36.78
CA ASN A 37 3.66 38.29 -36.77
C ASN A 37 2.84 37.66 -37.91
N ARG A 38 3.46 36.75 -38.67
CA ARG A 38 2.83 36.23 -39.90
C ARG A 38 1.52 35.48 -39.62
N MET A 39 1.38 34.77 -38.49
CA MET A 39 0.13 34.07 -38.16
C MET A 39 -1.01 35.07 -37.93
N LEU A 40 -0.76 36.16 -37.20
CA LEU A 40 -1.74 37.23 -37.00
C LEU A 40 -2.15 37.91 -38.31
N LEU A 41 -1.19 38.23 -39.17
CA LEU A 41 -1.48 38.84 -40.48
C LEU A 41 -2.24 37.88 -41.41
N SER A 42 -1.91 36.59 -41.36
CA SER A 42 -2.57 35.55 -42.14
C SER A 42 -4.03 35.34 -41.71
N LEU A 43 -4.31 35.32 -40.40
CA LEU A 43 -5.68 35.31 -39.87
C LEU A 43 -6.49 36.54 -40.32
N ARG A 44 -5.87 37.73 -40.31
CA ARG A 44 -6.51 39.00 -40.72
C ARG A 44 -6.59 39.22 -42.23
N SER A 45 -5.94 38.38 -43.04
CA SER A 45 -5.86 38.56 -44.49
C SER A 45 -7.19 38.38 -45.22
N GLY A 46 -8.14 37.65 -44.63
CA GLY A 46 -9.36 37.20 -45.30
C GLY A 46 -9.14 36.08 -46.34
N ILE A 47 -7.89 35.64 -46.56
CA ILE A 47 -7.53 34.62 -47.55
C ILE A 47 -7.68 33.22 -46.93
N PRO A 48 -8.59 32.35 -47.41
CA PRO A 48 -8.91 31.10 -46.72
C PRO A 48 -7.72 30.13 -46.55
N SER A 49 -6.76 30.12 -47.47
CA SER A 49 -5.55 29.29 -47.38
C SER A 49 -4.57 29.79 -46.31
N GLU A 50 -4.39 31.11 -46.19
CA GLU A 50 -3.53 31.70 -45.16
C GLU A 50 -4.16 31.59 -43.77
N ILE A 51 -5.49 31.75 -43.67
CA ILE A 51 -6.23 31.55 -42.42
C ILE A 51 -6.09 30.10 -41.93
N ALA A 52 -6.35 29.12 -42.80
CA ALA A 52 -6.19 27.70 -42.46
C ALA A 52 -4.75 27.33 -42.08
N TRP A 53 -3.75 27.87 -42.81
CA TRP A 53 -2.34 27.71 -42.48
C TRP A 53 -1.98 28.31 -41.11
N ALA A 54 -2.54 29.47 -40.76
CA ALA A 54 -2.30 30.10 -39.46
C ALA A 54 -2.93 29.30 -38.31
N PHE A 55 -4.14 28.78 -38.50
CA PHE A 55 -4.80 27.93 -37.51
C PHE A 55 -4.07 26.60 -37.29
N ASP A 56 -3.62 25.90 -38.33
CA ASP A 56 -2.80 24.69 -38.20
C ASP A 56 -1.57 24.91 -37.30
N ARG A 57 -0.85 26.02 -37.50
CA ARG A 57 0.34 26.36 -36.70
C ARG A 57 0.00 26.78 -35.27
N LEU A 58 -1.05 27.58 -35.07
CA LEU A 58 -1.50 27.96 -33.73
C LEU A 58 -2.03 26.76 -32.92
N CYS A 59 -2.70 25.79 -33.55
CA CYS A 59 -3.14 24.54 -32.93
C CYS A 59 -1.99 23.64 -32.46
N ARG A 60 -0.78 23.80 -33.03
CA ARG A 60 0.44 23.15 -32.52
C ARG A 60 1.04 23.95 -31.37
N LEU A 61 1.16 25.26 -31.55
CA LEU A 61 1.76 26.18 -30.58
C LEU A 61 0.96 26.29 -29.26
N CYS A 62 -0.37 26.13 -29.28
CA CYS A 62 -1.20 26.22 -28.07
C CYS A 62 -0.89 25.16 -27.01
N ASN A 63 -0.16 24.09 -27.36
CA ASN A 63 0.26 23.04 -26.45
C ASN A 63 1.67 23.27 -25.86
N ASN A 64 2.32 24.40 -26.20
CA ASN A 64 3.64 24.77 -25.70
C ASN A 64 3.52 25.74 -24.51
N GLU A 65 4.07 25.38 -23.36
CA GLU A 65 4.08 26.20 -22.14
C GLU A 65 4.68 27.61 -22.34
N GLN A 66 5.54 27.80 -23.33
CA GLN A 66 6.13 29.11 -23.64
C GLN A 66 5.22 30.02 -24.48
N PHE A 67 4.14 29.49 -25.07
CA PHE A 67 3.21 30.25 -25.87
C PHE A 67 2.33 31.14 -24.99
N LEU A 68 2.34 32.45 -25.26
CA LEU A 68 1.61 33.47 -24.51
C LEU A 68 0.79 34.34 -25.47
N PHE A 69 -0.51 34.53 -25.22
CA PHE A 69 -1.36 35.37 -26.07
C PHE A 69 -0.83 36.81 -26.21
N ARG A 70 -0.53 37.46 -25.08
CA ARG A 70 0.19 38.75 -24.98
C ARG A 70 1.50 38.85 -25.77
N SER A 71 2.13 37.74 -26.18
CA SER A 71 3.33 37.81 -27.02
C SER A 71 3.03 38.26 -28.45
N ILE A 72 1.82 38.02 -28.97
CA ILE A 72 1.40 38.42 -30.32
C ILE A 72 0.25 39.43 -30.19
N PRO A 73 0.53 40.75 -30.14
CA PRO A 73 -0.47 41.76 -29.80
C PRO A 73 -1.66 41.77 -30.77
N GLY A 74 -2.85 41.49 -30.25
CA GLY A 74 -4.09 41.44 -31.03
C GLY A 74 -4.51 40.06 -31.54
N LEU A 75 -3.71 39.01 -31.30
CA LEU A 75 -4.09 37.62 -31.61
C LEU A 75 -5.37 37.21 -30.90
N THR A 76 -5.44 37.42 -29.59
CA THR A 76 -6.61 37.11 -28.74
C THR A 76 -7.90 37.71 -29.30
N ASN A 77 -7.85 38.96 -29.77
CA ASN A 77 -9.00 39.63 -30.38
C ASN A 77 -9.47 38.96 -31.68
N THR A 78 -8.54 38.48 -32.51
CA THR A 78 -8.85 37.84 -33.80
C THR A 78 -9.28 36.37 -33.64
N LEU A 79 -8.88 35.69 -32.56
CA LEU A 79 -9.44 34.37 -32.20
C LEU A 79 -10.93 34.44 -31.82
N PHE A 80 -11.46 35.58 -31.36
CA PHE A 80 -12.90 35.71 -31.10
C PHE A 80 -13.76 35.88 -32.37
N GLU A 81 -13.19 36.30 -33.51
CA GLU A 81 -13.98 36.71 -34.69
C GLU A 81 -14.82 35.57 -35.30
N TRP A 82 -14.25 34.37 -35.45
CA TRP A 82 -14.95 33.22 -36.06
C TRP A 82 -15.99 32.57 -35.13
N PRO A 83 -15.72 32.39 -33.81
CA PRO A 83 -16.74 32.00 -32.85
C PRO A 83 -17.89 33.02 -32.74
N GLU A 84 -17.60 34.33 -32.71
CA GLU A 84 -18.63 35.39 -32.70
C GLU A 84 -19.52 35.30 -33.96
N TRP A 85 -18.93 35.05 -35.13
CA TRP A 85 -19.69 34.83 -36.38
C TRP A 85 -20.62 33.61 -36.28
N TYR A 86 -20.14 32.46 -35.78
CA TYR A 86 -20.96 31.24 -35.72
C TYR A 86 -22.18 31.37 -34.79
N ILE A 87 -22.01 32.06 -33.66
CA ILE A 87 -23.10 32.37 -32.72
C ILE A 87 -24.13 33.30 -33.39
N ALA A 88 -23.67 34.32 -34.12
CA ALA A 88 -24.56 35.25 -34.81
C ALA A 88 -25.42 34.57 -35.89
N GLN A 89 -24.89 33.57 -36.61
CA GLN A 89 -25.68 32.80 -37.59
C GLN A 89 -26.75 31.91 -36.94
N ASN A 90 -26.44 31.31 -35.78
CA ASN A 90 -27.42 30.54 -35.00
C ASN A 90 -28.54 31.44 -34.45
N ALA A 91 -28.18 32.62 -33.93
CA ALA A 91 -29.16 33.61 -33.44
C ALA A 91 -30.08 34.16 -34.55
N ALA A 92 -29.61 34.18 -35.80
CA ALA A 92 -30.34 34.67 -36.96
C ALA A 92 -31.29 33.63 -37.60
N ASP A 93 -31.51 32.47 -36.95
CA ASP A 93 -32.34 31.34 -37.44
C ASP A 93 -31.94 30.78 -38.83
N SER A 94 -30.82 31.25 -39.39
CA SER A 94 -30.45 31.07 -40.79
C SER A 94 -30.08 29.62 -41.12
N PHE A 95 -29.70 28.84 -40.11
CA PHE A 95 -29.36 27.42 -40.23
C PHE A 95 -30.54 26.43 -40.03
N LYS A 96 -31.76 26.89 -39.76
CA LYS A 96 -32.89 25.96 -39.52
C LYS A 96 -33.22 25.07 -40.73
N LEU A 97 -32.99 25.56 -41.96
CA LEU A 97 -33.16 24.77 -43.19
C LEU A 97 -31.97 23.85 -43.51
N SER A 98 -30.76 24.12 -43.00
CA SER A 98 -29.59 23.23 -43.15
C SER A 98 -29.59 22.03 -42.20
N SER A 99 -30.60 21.89 -41.33
CA SER A 99 -30.85 20.63 -40.62
C SER A 99 -31.20 19.46 -41.56
N LEU A 100 -31.60 19.75 -42.80
CA LEU A 100 -31.99 18.76 -43.83
C LEU A 100 -30.93 18.56 -44.93
N PHE A 101 -29.91 19.42 -45.01
CA PHE A 101 -28.91 19.43 -46.09
C PHE A 101 -27.54 19.85 -45.56
N ALA A 102 -26.47 19.21 -46.07
CA ALA A 102 -25.10 19.58 -45.71
C ALA A 102 -24.83 21.09 -45.90
N MET A 103 -24.19 21.72 -44.92
CA MET A 103 -23.88 23.15 -44.98
C MET A 103 -22.98 23.48 -46.19
N PRO A 104 -23.12 24.67 -46.80
CA PRO A 104 -22.23 25.13 -47.86
C PRO A 104 -20.76 25.06 -47.42
N SER A 105 -19.86 24.54 -48.26
CA SER A 105 -18.44 24.34 -47.91
C SER A 105 -17.69 25.64 -47.54
N SER A 106 -18.23 26.80 -47.91
CA SER A 106 -17.75 28.11 -47.47
C SER A 106 -18.09 28.42 -46.02
N GLU A 107 -19.25 27.97 -45.52
CA GLU A 107 -19.74 28.18 -44.16
C GLU A 107 -19.23 27.11 -43.21
N GLU A 108 -19.16 25.86 -43.67
CA GLU A 108 -18.48 24.76 -42.98
C GLU A 108 -17.03 25.12 -42.64
N ARG A 109 -16.30 25.74 -43.59
CA ARG A 109 -14.94 26.24 -43.34
C ARG A 109 -14.89 27.33 -42.25
N LYS A 110 -15.85 28.25 -42.23
CA LYS A 110 -15.94 29.28 -41.19
C LYS A 110 -16.30 28.71 -39.83
N ARG A 111 -17.18 27.70 -39.76
CA ARG A 111 -17.45 26.93 -38.53
C ARG A 111 -16.16 26.29 -38.03
N ARG A 112 -15.40 25.63 -38.92
CA ARG A 112 -14.12 25.01 -38.58
C ARG A 112 -13.12 26.01 -38.00
N HIS A 113 -12.99 27.20 -38.60
CA HIS A 113 -12.16 28.28 -38.03
C HIS A 113 -12.65 28.76 -36.65
N GLY A 114 -13.95 28.72 -36.39
CA GLY A 114 -14.49 28.95 -35.04
C GLY A 114 -14.06 27.88 -34.04
N LEU A 115 -14.13 26.60 -34.43
CA LEU A 115 -13.71 25.47 -33.60
C LEU A 115 -12.19 25.47 -33.36
N GLU A 116 -11.39 25.72 -34.41
CA GLU A 116 -9.93 25.88 -34.34
C GLU A 116 -9.56 27.01 -33.36
N ALA A 117 -10.20 28.17 -33.47
CA ALA A 117 -9.96 29.31 -32.58
C ALA A 117 -10.35 29.02 -31.11
N LEU A 118 -11.49 28.36 -30.87
CA LEU A 118 -11.89 27.92 -29.53
C LEU A 118 -10.90 26.88 -28.97
N CYS A 119 -10.45 25.93 -29.79
CA CYS A 119 -9.47 24.91 -29.41
C CYS A 119 -8.13 25.55 -28.99
N ILE A 120 -7.63 26.52 -29.76
CA ILE A 120 -6.43 27.29 -29.42
C ILE A 120 -6.61 28.04 -28.10
N MET A 121 -7.74 28.75 -27.91
CA MET A 121 -8.03 29.47 -26.66
C MET A 121 -8.08 28.53 -25.45
N ARG A 122 -8.78 27.40 -25.59
CA ARG A 122 -8.99 26.39 -24.55
C ARG A 122 -7.70 25.66 -24.18
N ASN A 123 -6.91 25.21 -25.15
CA ASN A 123 -5.67 24.49 -24.89
C ASN A 123 -4.56 25.41 -24.35
N ALA A 124 -4.41 26.63 -24.89
CA ALA A 124 -3.40 27.57 -24.39
C ALA A 124 -3.70 28.06 -22.96
N ALA A 125 -4.99 28.16 -22.58
CA ALA A 125 -5.42 28.40 -21.20
C ALA A 125 -5.15 27.21 -20.28
N ALA A 126 -5.31 25.98 -20.79
CA ALA A 126 -5.05 24.75 -20.04
C ALA A 126 -3.56 24.52 -19.73
N VAL A 127 -2.68 24.97 -20.63
CA VAL A 127 -1.22 24.73 -20.55
C VAL A 127 -0.46 25.87 -19.85
N ASN A 128 -1.02 27.08 -19.79
CA ASN A 128 -0.35 28.22 -19.15
C ASN A 128 -1.33 29.17 -18.43
N ASP A 129 -1.18 29.28 -17.10
CA ASP A 129 -2.02 30.14 -16.24
C ASP A 129 -2.07 31.60 -16.69
N ALA A 130 -1.01 32.15 -17.29
CA ALA A 130 -1.01 33.54 -17.76
C ALA A 130 -1.90 33.75 -19.00
N ASN A 131 -2.16 32.71 -19.79
CA ASN A 131 -3.15 32.75 -20.86
C ASN A 131 -4.57 32.67 -20.31
N ALA A 132 -4.80 31.85 -19.28
CA ALA A 132 -6.08 31.80 -18.57
C ALA A 132 -6.37 33.16 -17.89
N GLU A 133 -5.39 33.77 -17.22
CA GLU A 133 -5.50 35.11 -16.63
C GLU A 133 -5.80 36.19 -17.69
N GLU A 134 -5.16 36.15 -18.86
CA GLU A 134 -5.48 37.07 -19.95
C GLU A 134 -6.94 36.93 -20.39
N LEU A 135 -7.41 35.70 -20.60
CA LEU A 135 -8.79 35.43 -21.02
C LEU A 135 -9.83 35.83 -19.96
N VAL A 136 -9.58 35.56 -18.67
CA VAL A 136 -10.43 36.01 -17.55
C VAL A 136 -10.60 37.54 -17.56
N ASN A 137 -9.51 38.27 -17.80
CA ASN A 137 -9.52 39.74 -17.85
C ASN A 137 -10.04 40.30 -19.20
N HIS A 138 -10.12 39.48 -20.25
CA HIS A 138 -10.51 39.93 -21.58
C HIS A 138 -12.04 39.99 -21.73
N ARG A 139 -12.61 41.21 -21.79
CA ARG A 139 -14.06 41.46 -21.85
C ARG A 139 -14.82 40.63 -22.90
N LYS A 140 -14.20 40.33 -24.06
CA LYS A 140 -14.83 39.48 -25.09
C LYS A 140 -14.98 38.01 -24.68
N ALA A 141 -14.12 37.45 -23.84
CA ALA A 141 -14.13 36.01 -23.53
C ALA A 141 -15.44 35.61 -22.84
N ILE A 142 -15.81 36.31 -21.77
CA ILE A 142 -17.09 36.07 -21.08
C ILE A 142 -18.30 36.44 -21.95
N HIS A 143 -18.20 37.49 -22.78
CA HIS A 143 -19.27 37.86 -23.71
C HIS A 143 -19.52 36.76 -24.77
N LEU A 144 -18.46 36.17 -25.33
CA LEU A 144 -18.55 35.04 -26.25
C LEU A 144 -19.26 33.86 -25.59
N ILE A 145 -18.81 33.46 -24.39
CA ILE A 145 -19.35 32.32 -23.65
C ILE A 145 -20.85 32.52 -23.34
N LEU A 146 -21.22 33.68 -22.81
CA LEU A 146 -22.62 34.02 -22.54
C LEU A 146 -23.45 34.03 -23.84
N SER A 147 -22.93 34.62 -24.91
CA SER A 147 -23.63 34.68 -26.20
C SER A 147 -23.82 33.29 -26.79
N ALA A 148 -22.84 32.39 -26.69
CA ALA A 148 -22.96 31.00 -27.13
C ALA A 148 -23.99 30.23 -26.29
N LEU A 149 -23.88 30.27 -24.97
CA LEU A 149 -24.78 29.55 -24.06
C LEU A 149 -26.25 29.99 -24.19
N HIS A 150 -26.53 31.27 -24.48
CA HIS A 150 -27.90 31.76 -24.66
C HIS A 150 -28.45 31.56 -26.09
N ASN A 151 -27.62 31.65 -27.14
CA ASN A 151 -28.10 31.69 -28.53
C ASN A 151 -27.86 30.41 -29.34
N VAL A 152 -27.00 29.48 -28.89
CA VAL A 152 -26.76 28.19 -29.57
C VAL A 152 -27.50 27.08 -28.82
N GLN A 153 -28.38 26.36 -29.53
CA GLN A 153 -29.14 25.24 -28.96
C GLN A 153 -28.46 23.90 -29.30
N PRO A 154 -28.46 22.88 -28.43
CA PRO A 154 -27.87 21.57 -28.70
C PRO A 154 -28.81 20.70 -29.56
N ASP A 155 -29.20 21.20 -30.73
CA ASP A 155 -30.18 20.60 -31.66
C ASP A 155 -29.54 19.84 -32.85
N SER A 156 -28.23 20.00 -33.04
CA SER A 156 -27.41 19.42 -34.10
C SER A 156 -26.04 19.02 -33.55
N ASP A 157 -25.38 18.05 -34.17
CA ASP A 157 -24.05 17.59 -33.75
C ASP A 157 -23.01 18.73 -33.86
N GLU A 158 -23.12 19.60 -34.85
CA GLU A 158 -22.30 20.81 -35.00
C GLU A 158 -22.46 21.79 -33.83
N ASN A 159 -23.69 22.01 -33.37
CA ASN A 159 -23.95 22.89 -32.23
C ASN A 159 -23.53 22.24 -30.90
N VAL A 160 -23.66 20.92 -30.78
CA VAL A 160 -23.14 20.15 -29.65
C VAL A 160 -21.60 20.25 -29.59
N GLU A 161 -20.91 20.06 -30.71
CA GLU A 161 -19.46 20.22 -30.83
C GLU A 161 -19.04 21.65 -30.42
N PHE A 162 -19.67 22.68 -30.99
CA PHE A 162 -19.37 24.07 -30.67
C PHE A 162 -19.60 24.40 -29.19
N LEU A 163 -20.73 23.94 -28.62
CA LEU A 163 -21.05 24.15 -27.20
C LEU A 163 -20.04 23.45 -26.28
N LEU A 164 -19.54 22.26 -26.62
CA LEU A 164 -18.50 21.57 -25.84
C LEU A 164 -17.21 22.38 -25.77
N TYR A 165 -16.74 22.94 -26.89
CA TYR A 165 -15.57 23.82 -26.90
C TYR A 165 -15.80 25.11 -26.08
N VAL A 166 -17.01 25.67 -26.11
CA VAL A 166 -17.39 26.85 -25.31
C VAL A 166 -17.44 26.54 -23.82
N THR A 167 -18.06 25.43 -23.41
CA THR A 167 -18.13 25.05 -21.99
C THR A 167 -16.76 24.68 -21.47
N ASP A 168 -15.94 23.94 -22.24
CA ASP A 168 -14.56 23.64 -21.84
C ASP A 168 -13.69 24.90 -21.73
N LEU A 169 -13.86 25.90 -22.60
CA LEU A 169 -13.21 27.21 -22.43
C LEU A 169 -13.70 27.93 -21.15
N PHE A 170 -15.00 27.84 -20.83
CA PHE A 170 -15.56 28.44 -19.63
C PHE A 170 -15.04 27.82 -18.34
N GLN A 171 -14.63 26.55 -18.32
CA GLN A 171 -14.07 25.89 -17.12
C GLN A 171 -12.84 26.62 -16.56
N TYR A 172 -12.03 27.27 -17.39
CA TYR A 172 -10.87 28.07 -16.96
C TYR A 172 -11.25 29.44 -16.39
N ILE A 173 -12.46 29.94 -16.68
CA ILE A 173 -12.95 31.24 -16.23
C ILE A 173 -13.89 31.10 -15.02
N ALA A 174 -14.71 30.04 -14.99
CA ALA A 174 -15.75 29.78 -13.99
C ALA A 174 -15.30 29.89 -12.52
N PRO A 175 -14.11 29.40 -12.09
CA PRO A 175 -13.63 29.52 -10.70
C PRO A 175 -13.45 30.97 -10.22
N THR A 176 -13.21 31.91 -11.14
CA THR A 176 -13.04 33.34 -10.83
C THR A 176 -14.29 34.17 -11.13
N TYR A 177 -15.26 33.60 -11.86
CA TYR A 177 -16.44 34.32 -12.31
C TYR A 177 -17.47 34.45 -11.19
N THR A 178 -17.83 35.68 -10.86
CA THR A 178 -18.89 35.99 -9.89
C THR A 178 -20.21 36.19 -10.63
N LEU A 179 -21.24 35.43 -10.24
CA LEU A 179 -22.57 35.52 -10.82
C LEU A 179 -23.20 36.90 -10.58
N PRO A 180 -23.84 37.52 -11.59
CA PRO A 180 -24.60 38.76 -11.39
C PRO A 180 -25.80 38.49 -10.45
N PRO A 181 -26.32 39.49 -9.71
CA PRO A 181 -27.37 39.29 -8.71
C PRO A 181 -28.66 38.68 -9.29
N ALA A 182 -29.52 38.10 -8.44
CA ALA A 182 -30.71 37.38 -8.90
C ALA A 182 -31.75 38.25 -9.63
N SER A 183 -31.70 39.57 -9.40
CA SER A 183 -32.51 40.60 -10.09
C SER A 183 -31.95 41.02 -11.45
N ALA A 184 -30.75 40.58 -11.82
CA ALA A 184 -30.12 40.95 -13.09
C ALA A 184 -30.77 40.21 -14.29
N PRO A 185 -30.70 40.78 -15.51
CA PRO A 185 -31.14 40.11 -16.72
C PRO A 185 -30.50 38.72 -16.89
N GLN A 186 -31.29 37.71 -17.25
CA GLN A 186 -30.80 36.34 -17.38
C GLN A 186 -29.71 36.19 -18.45
N THR A 187 -29.74 37.03 -19.49
CA THR A 187 -28.79 37.06 -20.61
C THR A 187 -27.33 37.32 -20.19
N ILE A 188 -27.10 37.92 -19.02
CA ILE A 188 -25.74 38.14 -18.48
C ILE A 188 -25.30 37.08 -17.47
N SER A 189 -26.05 35.98 -17.31
CA SER A 189 -25.74 34.87 -16.41
C SER A 189 -25.58 33.55 -17.17
N PRO A 190 -24.53 32.75 -16.91
CA PRO A 190 -24.36 31.43 -17.50
C PRO A 190 -25.18 30.34 -16.78
N LEU A 191 -25.68 30.63 -15.57
CA LEU A 191 -26.27 29.62 -14.68
C LEU A 191 -27.52 28.95 -15.27
N LEU A 192 -28.48 29.73 -15.77
CA LEU A 192 -29.73 29.15 -16.29
C LEU A 192 -29.50 28.33 -17.57
N PRO A 193 -28.74 28.80 -18.59
CA PRO A 193 -28.37 27.97 -19.73
C PRO A 193 -27.70 26.65 -19.35
N LEU A 194 -26.72 26.64 -18.44
CA LEU A 194 -26.03 25.42 -18.01
C LEU A 194 -27.00 24.42 -17.34
N LEU A 195 -27.92 24.91 -16.50
CA LEU A 195 -28.96 24.09 -15.90
C LEU A 195 -29.96 23.56 -16.94
N ASP A 196 -30.30 24.34 -17.96
CA ASP A 196 -31.21 23.94 -19.03
C ASP A 196 -30.56 22.95 -20.01
N LEU A 197 -29.25 23.07 -20.28
CA LEU A 197 -28.48 22.06 -21.02
C LEU A 197 -28.57 20.71 -20.31
N ILE A 198 -28.20 20.65 -19.03
CA ILE A 198 -28.26 19.41 -18.21
C ILE A 198 -29.68 18.82 -18.15
N ARG A 199 -30.70 19.68 -18.09
CA ARG A 199 -32.12 19.28 -18.01
C ARG A 199 -32.67 18.70 -19.32
N ARG A 200 -32.14 19.11 -20.47
CA ARG A 200 -32.72 18.82 -21.79
C ARG A 200 -31.87 17.88 -22.66
N THR A 201 -30.54 17.92 -22.54
CA THR A 201 -29.67 17.18 -23.46
C THR A 201 -29.54 15.70 -23.06
N PRO A 202 -29.68 14.76 -24.00
CA PRO A 202 -29.28 13.37 -23.80
C PRO A 202 -27.78 13.17 -24.01
N ASN A 203 -27.04 14.20 -24.48
CA ASN A 203 -25.63 14.07 -24.80
C ASN A 203 -24.78 14.03 -23.51
N ARG A 204 -24.20 12.85 -23.25
CA ARG A 204 -23.31 12.59 -22.11
C ARG A 204 -22.18 13.61 -21.97
N SER A 205 -21.51 13.98 -23.06
CA SER A 205 -20.36 14.90 -23.02
C SER A 205 -20.80 16.31 -22.61
N LEU A 206 -21.95 16.78 -23.09
CA LEU A 206 -22.51 18.07 -22.66
C LEU A 206 -22.97 18.04 -21.20
N ILE A 207 -23.53 16.94 -20.71
CA ILE A 207 -23.87 16.77 -19.28
C ILE A 207 -22.61 16.88 -18.43
N VAL A 208 -21.55 16.16 -18.79
CA VAL A 208 -20.24 16.20 -18.13
C VAL A 208 -19.67 17.62 -18.13
N SER A 209 -19.46 18.24 -19.29
CA SER A 209 -18.84 19.58 -19.37
C SER A 209 -19.71 20.65 -18.68
N SER A 210 -21.04 20.57 -18.76
CA SER A 210 -21.95 21.51 -18.06
C SER A 210 -21.94 21.36 -16.55
N LEU A 211 -21.94 20.12 -16.02
CA LEU A 211 -21.80 19.89 -14.58
C LEU A 211 -20.41 20.32 -14.08
N THR A 212 -19.35 20.13 -14.87
CA THR A 212 -18.00 20.63 -14.58
C THR A 212 -17.99 22.16 -14.47
N CYS A 213 -18.54 22.87 -15.45
CA CYS A 213 -18.74 24.32 -15.38
C CYS A 213 -19.49 24.75 -14.11
N LEU A 214 -20.53 24.02 -13.70
CA LEU A 214 -21.31 24.37 -12.52
C LEU A 214 -20.55 24.13 -11.21
N TYR A 215 -19.86 23.01 -11.01
CA TYR A 215 -19.14 22.80 -9.75
C TYR A 215 -17.94 23.74 -9.62
N LEU A 216 -17.26 24.07 -10.73
CA LEU A 216 -16.20 25.08 -10.76
C LEU A 216 -16.75 26.50 -10.52
N LEU A 217 -17.95 26.81 -11.02
CA LEU A 217 -18.61 28.08 -10.73
C LEU A 217 -19.02 28.17 -9.25
N PHE A 218 -19.46 27.07 -8.64
CA PHE A 218 -19.83 27.03 -7.21
C PHE A 218 -18.65 26.83 -6.26
N SER A 219 -17.45 26.51 -6.74
CA SER A 219 -16.23 26.55 -5.90
C SER A 219 -15.82 28.00 -5.55
N ASN A 220 -16.33 29.01 -6.26
CA ASN A 220 -16.26 30.41 -5.85
C ASN A 220 -17.30 30.69 -4.74
N PRO A 221 -16.89 30.99 -3.49
CA PRO A 221 -17.83 31.18 -2.38
C PRO A 221 -18.85 32.31 -2.60
N ALA A 222 -18.52 33.32 -3.41
CA ALA A 222 -19.44 34.41 -3.76
C ALA A 222 -20.73 33.91 -4.46
N ASN A 223 -20.66 32.76 -5.14
CA ASN A 223 -21.76 32.16 -5.88
C ASN A 223 -22.67 31.26 -5.01
N SER A 224 -22.29 30.96 -3.75
CA SER A 224 -23.03 30.04 -2.86
C SER A 224 -24.51 30.41 -2.69
N SER A 225 -24.82 31.71 -2.67
CA SER A 225 -26.18 32.25 -2.56
C SER A 225 -27.10 31.90 -3.73
N ARG A 226 -26.55 31.31 -4.81
CA ARG A 226 -27.27 30.93 -6.03
C ARG A 226 -27.54 29.43 -6.13
N LEU A 227 -27.07 28.64 -5.17
CA LEU A 227 -27.48 27.25 -5.01
C LEU A 227 -28.94 27.17 -4.55
N THR A 228 -29.67 26.18 -5.06
CA THR A 228 -31.06 25.90 -4.69
C THR A 228 -31.24 24.41 -4.42
N ALA A 229 -31.99 24.06 -3.38
CA ALA A 229 -32.12 22.67 -2.91
C ALA A 229 -32.73 21.70 -3.95
N ASN A 230 -33.46 22.23 -4.94
CA ASN A 230 -34.08 21.47 -6.01
C ASN A 230 -33.51 21.88 -7.38
N SER A 231 -32.17 21.93 -7.52
CA SER A 231 -31.54 22.30 -8.79
C SER A 231 -31.61 21.15 -9.82
N PRO A 232 -31.78 21.44 -11.13
CA PRO A 232 -31.68 20.42 -12.18
C PRO A 232 -30.36 19.65 -12.18
N ALA A 233 -29.26 20.32 -11.82
CA ALA A 233 -27.94 19.70 -11.69
C ALA A 233 -27.85 18.72 -10.51
N LEU A 234 -28.54 18.98 -9.39
CA LEU A 234 -28.68 17.99 -8.31
C LEU A 234 -29.46 16.79 -8.81
N SER A 235 -30.65 16.99 -9.40
CA SER A 235 -31.47 15.90 -9.93
C SER A 235 -30.72 15.02 -10.94
N ALA A 236 -29.95 15.63 -11.86
CA ALA A 236 -29.10 14.91 -12.79
C ALA A 236 -27.96 14.15 -12.08
N SER A 237 -27.30 14.78 -11.10
CA SER A 237 -26.23 14.13 -10.33
C SER A 237 -26.73 12.91 -9.57
N LEU A 238 -27.92 12.98 -8.97
CA LEU A 238 -28.56 11.85 -8.29
C LEU A 238 -28.99 10.74 -9.26
N LEU A 239 -29.47 11.11 -10.46
CA LEU A 239 -29.88 10.18 -11.51
C LEU A 239 -28.71 9.37 -12.08
N TYR A 240 -27.55 10.00 -12.27
CA TYR A 240 -26.38 9.37 -12.89
C TYR A 240 -25.39 8.73 -11.90
N LEU A 241 -25.42 9.10 -10.61
CA LEU A 241 -24.58 8.49 -9.56
C LEU A 241 -24.60 6.94 -9.51
N PRO A 242 -25.70 6.20 -9.81
CA PRO A 242 -25.68 4.74 -9.85
C PRO A 242 -24.81 4.12 -10.96
N LEU A 243 -24.35 4.90 -11.94
CA LEU A 243 -23.62 4.41 -13.11
C LEU A 243 -22.12 4.23 -12.82
N LEU A 244 -21.76 3.50 -11.76
CA LEU A 244 -20.38 3.36 -11.24
C LEU A 244 -19.32 2.89 -12.27
N SER A 245 -19.76 2.28 -13.38
CA SER A 245 -18.90 1.92 -14.52
C SER A 245 -18.44 3.14 -15.34
N ASP A 246 -19.25 4.20 -15.41
CA ASP A 246 -18.93 5.47 -16.06
C ASP A 246 -18.26 6.43 -15.09
N ARG A 247 -16.97 6.14 -14.80
CA ARG A 247 -16.16 6.87 -13.83
C ARG A 247 -16.13 8.39 -14.06
N VAL A 248 -16.10 8.84 -15.32
CA VAL A 248 -15.99 10.27 -15.64
C VAL A 248 -17.32 11.00 -15.39
N LEU A 249 -18.46 10.36 -15.68
CA LEU A 249 -19.76 10.93 -15.35
C LEU A 249 -19.98 10.95 -13.83
N VAL A 250 -19.66 9.85 -13.15
CA VAL A 250 -19.80 9.71 -11.70
C VAL A 250 -18.90 10.68 -10.94
N ASP A 251 -17.63 10.84 -11.33
CA ASP A 251 -16.71 11.81 -10.72
C ASP A 251 -17.27 13.24 -10.76
N VAL A 252 -17.78 13.67 -11.92
CA VAL A 252 -18.35 15.02 -12.09
C VAL A 252 -19.67 15.20 -11.33
N CYS A 253 -20.51 14.15 -11.24
CA CYS A 253 -21.68 14.16 -10.37
C CYS A 253 -21.31 14.25 -8.88
N ILE A 254 -20.26 13.57 -8.44
CA ILE A 254 -19.75 13.63 -7.06
C ILE A 254 -19.13 15.00 -6.76
N ASN A 255 -18.39 15.59 -7.70
CA ASN A 255 -17.82 16.94 -7.57
C ASN A 255 -18.92 18.01 -7.50
N TYR A 256 -19.99 17.92 -8.32
CA TYR A 256 -21.16 18.80 -8.16
C TYR A 256 -21.87 18.58 -6.83
N LEU A 257 -22.07 17.32 -6.42
CA LEU A 257 -22.71 17.00 -5.13
C LEU A 257 -21.89 17.56 -3.95
N TYR A 258 -20.55 17.50 -4.02
CA TYR A 258 -19.67 18.12 -3.02
C TYR A 258 -19.84 19.64 -3.00
N ALA A 259 -19.72 20.33 -4.14
CA ALA A 259 -19.91 21.78 -4.21
C ALA A 259 -21.30 22.21 -3.70
N HIS A 260 -22.34 21.41 -3.97
CA HIS A 260 -23.69 21.63 -3.46
C HIS A 260 -23.78 21.43 -1.93
N LEU A 261 -23.28 20.31 -1.41
CA LEU A 261 -23.36 19.96 0.02
C LEU A 261 -22.41 20.79 0.91
N SER A 262 -21.31 21.31 0.37
CA SER A 262 -20.39 22.19 1.10
C SER A 262 -21.07 23.44 1.65
N HIS A 263 -22.21 23.86 1.09
CA HIS A 263 -23.03 24.93 1.67
C HIS A 263 -24.01 24.37 2.73
N PRO A 264 -23.93 24.81 4.01
CA PRO A 264 -24.70 24.18 5.09
C PRO A 264 -26.23 24.20 4.93
N SER A 265 -26.79 25.22 4.27
CA SER A 265 -28.25 25.28 4.05
C SER A 265 -28.71 24.22 3.03
N MET A 266 -27.89 23.94 2.00
CA MET A 266 -28.16 22.91 1.00
C MET A 266 -28.04 21.51 1.61
N ALA A 267 -27.00 21.24 2.39
CA ALA A 267 -26.86 19.94 3.04
C ALA A 267 -27.92 19.70 4.13
N LYS A 268 -28.36 20.72 4.88
CA LYS A 268 -29.55 20.64 5.75
C LYS A 268 -30.81 20.29 4.94
N ALA A 269 -31.06 20.99 3.83
CA ALA A 269 -32.19 20.68 2.96
C ALA A 269 -32.11 19.25 2.37
N PHE A 270 -30.91 18.80 2.02
CA PHE A 270 -30.67 17.46 1.48
C PHE A 270 -31.02 16.35 2.48
N LEU A 271 -30.89 16.56 3.79
CA LEU A 271 -31.35 15.57 4.79
C LEU A 271 -32.87 15.29 4.73
N HIS A 272 -33.66 16.18 4.13
CA HIS A 272 -35.08 15.97 3.86
C HIS A 272 -35.37 15.35 2.48
N HIS A 273 -34.40 15.35 1.57
CA HIS A 273 -34.55 14.86 0.19
C HIS A 273 -34.87 13.34 0.16
N PRO A 274 -35.83 12.86 -0.65
CA PRO A 274 -36.24 11.46 -0.67
C PRO A 274 -35.08 10.50 -0.98
N ASP A 275 -34.21 10.88 -1.92
CA ASP A 275 -33.08 10.05 -2.35
C ASP A 275 -31.83 10.14 -1.47
N MET A 276 -31.82 10.97 -0.41
CA MET A 276 -30.63 11.12 0.45
C MET A 276 -30.10 9.79 1.02
N PRO A 277 -30.94 8.85 1.53
CA PRO A 277 -30.46 7.56 2.02
C PRO A 277 -29.88 6.68 0.91
N SER A 278 -30.43 6.77 -0.31
CA SER A 278 -29.94 6.03 -1.48
C SER A 278 -28.61 6.62 -1.98
N THR A 279 -28.50 7.94 -2.01
CA THR A 279 -27.28 8.69 -2.35
C THR A 279 -26.15 8.34 -1.40
N LEU A 280 -26.42 8.38 -0.10
CA LEU A 280 -25.45 8.02 0.94
C LEU A 280 -24.96 6.57 0.80
N ASN A 281 -25.84 5.65 0.42
CA ASN A 281 -25.47 4.26 0.11
C ASN A 281 -24.59 4.15 -1.14
N LEU A 282 -24.93 4.87 -2.21
CA LEU A 282 -24.15 4.89 -3.46
C LEU A 282 -22.75 5.49 -3.28
N LEU A 283 -22.61 6.56 -2.48
CA LEU A 283 -21.29 7.15 -2.18
C LEU A 283 -20.35 6.15 -1.48
N VAL A 284 -20.84 5.39 -0.51
CA VAL A 284 -20.05 4.32 0.13
C VAL A 284 -19.79 3.17 -0.84
N THR A 285 -20.77 2.83 -1.68
CA THR A 285 -20.62 1.78 -2.70
C THR A 285 -19.57 2.14 -3.75
N GLN A 286 -19.47 3.41 -4.16
CA GLN A 286 -18.41 3.91 -5.03
C GLN A 286 -17.04 3.66 -4.41
N MET A 287 -16.85 4.06 -3.15
CA MET A 287 -15.59 3.84 -2.42
C MET A 287 -15.20 2.36 -2.36
N LEU A 288 -16.16 1.48 -2.05
CA LEU A 288 -15.94 0.02 -2.04
C LEU A 288 -15.63 -0.54 -3.44
N SER A 289 -16.18 0.05 -4.51
CA SER A 289 -15.95 -0.40 -5.89
C SER A 289 -14.59 0.04 -6.48
N GLU A 290 -14.00 1.10 -5.93
CA GLU A 290 -12.68 1.62 -6.31
C GLU A 290 -11.56 1.09 -5.40
N GLN A 291 -11.89 0.39 -4.30
CA GLN A 291 -10.95 -0.18 -3.35
C GLN A 291 -10.17 -1.36 -3.95
N ILE A 292 -8.84 -1.24 -3.96
CA ILE A 292 -7.91 -2.30 -4.42
C ILE A 292 -7.28 -2.96 -3.19
N GLU A 293 -7.54 -4.27 -3.03
CA GLU A 293 -7.14 -5.06 -1.86
C GLU A 293 -6.12 -6.14 -2.25
N ASP A 294 -4.97 -6.17 -1.58
CA ASP A 294 -4.05 -7.31 -1.61
C ASP A 294 -4.25 -8.21 -0.38
N THR A 295 -4.04 -9.51 -0.58
CA THR A 295 -4.08 -10.51 0.50
C THR A 295 -2.68 -10.73 1.06
N VAL A 296 -2.42 -10.19 2.25
CA VAL A 296 -1.14 -10.31 2.95
C VAL A 296 -1.20 -11.46 3.96
N SER A 297 -0.38 -12.49 3.77
CA SER A 297 -0.17 -13.55 4.75
C SER A 297 0.79 -13.09 5.84
N ILE A 298 0.30 -13.00 7.08
CA ILE A 298 1.10 -12.69 8.27
C ILE A 298 1.36 -13.99 9.03
N ASP A 299 2.62 -14.41 9.11
CA ASP A 299 3.01 -15.55 9.95
C ASP A 299 2.93 -15.15 11.43
N ILE A 300 1.99 -15.78 12.17
CA ILE A 300 1.84 -15.64 13.62
C ILE A 300 2.75 -16.65 14.36
N GLY A 301 3.29 -17.64 13.66
CA GLY A 301 4.22 -18.63 14.21
C GLY A 301 5.55 -18.00 14.67
N GLY A 302 6.09 -18.50 15.78
CA GLY A 302 7.45 -18.17 16.21
C GLY A 302 8.53 -18.74 15.26
N PRO A 303 9.81 -18.36 15.45
CA PRO A 303 10.89 -18.79 14.58
C PRO A 303 11.03 -20.32 14.56
N THR A 304 10.98 -20.93 13.36
CA THR A 304 11.13 -22.39 13.22
C THR A 304 12.59 -22.79 13.13
N HIS A 305 13.05 -23.59 14.10
CA HIS A 305 14.38 -24.19 14.09
C HIS A 305 14.37 -25.50 13.30
N THR A 306 15.43 -25.77 12.53
CA THR A 306 15.56 -27.01 11.75
C THR A 306 16.95 -27.62 11.89
N ALA A 307 17.04 -28.94 11.76
CA ALA A 307 18.28 -29.73 11.77
C ALA A 307 18.30 -30.70 10.57
N PRO A 308 19.47 -31.08 10.02
CA PRO A 308 19.54 -32.01 8.90
C PRO A 308 18.96 -33.39 9.26
N ALA A 309 18.27 -34.02 8.32
CA ALA A 309 17.55 -35.28 8.55
C ALA A 309 18.46 -36.51 8.63
N GLN A 310 19.66 -36.44 8.05
CA GLN A 310 20.68 -37.49 8.13
C GLN A 310 21.74 -37.08 9.16
N ALA A 311 21.68 -37.66 10.36
CA ALA A 311 22.79 -37.65 11.28
C ALA A 311 23.90 -38.54 10.70
N VAL A 312 24.95 -37.92 10.16
CA VAL A 312 26.17 -38.61 9.77
C VAL A 312 26.78 -39.24 11.03
N LEU A 313 26.92 -40.56 11.06
CA LEU A 313 27.36 -41.34 12.23
C LEU A 313 28.88 -41.26 12.49
N ILE A 314 29.46 -40.07 12.30
CA ILE A 314 30.81 -39.74 12.73
C ILE A 314 30.72 -39.39 14.22
N LYS A 315 31.10 -40.32 15.08
CA LYS A 315 31.31 -40.06 16.52
C LYS A 315 32.78 -39.84 16.77
N ASP A 316 33.10 -39.04 17.79
CA ASP A 316 34.47 -39.01 18.30
C ASP A 316 34.84 -40.39 18.85
N HIS A 317 36.10 -40.80 18.67
CA HIS A 317 36.64 -42.07 19.14
C HIS A 317 36.66 -42.13 20.67
N GLU A 318 36.26 -43.29 21.20
CA GLU A 318 36.29 -43.65 22.62
C GLU A 318 37.13 -44.94 22.74
N LEU A 319 38.02 -44.99 23.74
CA LEU A 319 38.94 -46.12 23.92
C LEU A 319 38.17 -47.43 24.13
N SER A 320 38.54 -48.46 23.37
CA SER A 320 38.13 -49.84 23.68
C SER A 320 38.75 -50.31 25.00
N LYS A 321 38.20 -51.40 25.56
CA LYS A 321 38.72 -51.96 26.81
C LYS A 321 40.15 -52.48 26.62
N GLU A 322 40.42 -53.09 25.47
CA GLU A 322 41.71 -53.64 25.08
C GLU A 322 42.77 -52.54 24.92
N GLU A 323 42.41 -51.40 24.32
CA GLU A 323 43.27 -50.21 24.24
C GLU A 323 43.52 -49.59 25.62
N LEU A 324 42.50 -49.51 26.48
CA LEU A 324 42.62 -48.97 27.82
C LEU A 324 43.50 -49.84 28.73
N ASP A 325 43.29 -51.16 28.74
CA ASP A 325 44.10 -52.12 29.50
C ASP A 325 45.58 -52.08 29.03
N GLY A 326 45.82 -51.91 27.71
CA GLY A 326 47.16 -51.69 27.15
C GLY A 326 47.81 -50.36 27.54
N LEU A 327 47.03 -49.27 27.62
CA LEU A 327 47.52 -47.96 28.06
C LEU A 327 47.87 -47.93 29.55
N ILE A 328 47.06 -48.54 30.42
CA ILE A 328 47.27 -48.53 31.89
C ILE A 328 48.62 -49.15 32.27
N ALA A 329 49.05 -50.19 31.53
CA ALA A 329 50.33 -50.88 31.76
C ALA A 329 51.58 -50.03 31.44
N LEU A 330 51.44 -48.86 30.80
CA LEU A 330 52.56 -48.00 30.42
C LEU A 330 52.90 -46.97 31.52
N PRO A 331 54.20 -46.68 31.75
CA PRO A 331 54.62 -45.59 32.62
C PRO A 331 54.48 -44.23 31.93
N GLU A 332 54.41 -43.15 32.72
CA GLU A 332 54.49 -41.79 32.18
C GLU A 332 55.95 -41.40 31.87
N PRO A 333 56.20 -40.58 30.82
CA PRO A 333 55.22 -39.93 29.94
C PRO A 333 54.73 -40.78 28.75
N GLN A 334 55.20 -42.03 28.61
CA GLN A 334 54.89 -42.86 27.43
C GLN A 334 53.38 -43.14 27.29
N ARG A 335 52.69 -43.37 28.41
CA ARG A 335 51.24 -43.56 28.44
C ARG A 335 50.49 -42.34 27.89
N CYS A 336 50.87 -41.14 28.30
CA CYS A 336 50.34 -39.89 27.74
C CYS A 336 50.56 -39.81 26.22
N TYR A 337 51.73 -40.21 25.71
CA TYR A 337 52.03 -40.21 24.27
C TYR A 337 51.17 -41.20 23.48
N GLU A 338 51.03 -42.45 23.92
CA GLU A 338 50.21 -43.43 23.20
C GLU A 338 48.70 -43.10 23.30
N TRP A 339 48.24 -42.59 24.44
CA TRP A 339 46.87 -42.08 24.59
C TRP A 339 46.56 -40.96 23.58
N MET A 340 47.48 -40.00 23.41
CA MET A 340 47.31 -38.92 22.44
C MET A 340 47.21 -39.44 20.99
N LYS A 341 48.01 -40.44 20.61
CA LYS A 341 47.97 -41.05 19.27
C LYS A 341 46.68 -41.82 19.00
N LEU A 342 46.09 -42.44 20.03
CA LEU A 342 44.82 -43.16 19.90
C LEU A 342 43.63 -42.22 19.82
N MET A 343 43.60 -41.16 20.62
CA MET A 343 42.45 -40.25 20.78
C MET A 343 42.40 -39.06 19.83
N PHE A 344 43.52 -38.66 19.22
CA PHE A 344 43.62 -37.45 18.40
C PHE A 344 44.33 -37.69 17.06
N VAL A 345 44.05 -36.82 16.09
CA VAL A 345 44.70 -36.80 14.79
C VAL A 345 45.25 -35.40 14.51
N ALA A 346 46.42 -35.33 13.89
CA ALA A 346 47.01 -34.06 13.44
C ALA A 346 46.11 -33.42 12.36
N LYS A 347 45.70 -32.17 12.59
CA LYS A 347 44.82 -31.43 11.69
C LYS A 347 45.16 -29.94 11.78
N PRO A 348 45.68 -29.29 10.72
CA PRO A 348 46.14 -27.90 10.78
C PRO A 348 45.08 -26.91 11.30
N ASP A 349 43.82 -27.08 10.85
CA ASP A 349 42.67 -26.26 11.24
C ASP A 349 41.93 -26.80 12.49
N GLY A 350 42.50 -27.79 13.17
CA GLY A 350 41.95 -28.33 14.42
C GLY A 350 42.23 -27.40 15.60
N GLU A 351 41.18 -27.07 16.37
CA GLU A 351 41.28 -26.34 17.63
C GLU A 351 40.52 -27.09 18.73
N LEU A 352 41.20 -27.41 19.83
CA LEU A 352 40.57 -27.90 21.07
C LEU A 352 40.94 -26.97 22.23
N THR A 353 40.08 -26.80 23.24
CA THR A 353 40.48 -26.02 24.42
C THR A 353 41.45 -26.83 25.28
N GLN A 354 42.37 -26.14 25.97
CA GLN A 354 43.31 -26.79 26.90
C GLN A 354 42.57 -27.43 28.09
N VAL A 355 41.40 -26.91 28.46
CA VAL A 355 40.54 -27.45 29.52
C VAL A 355 39.91 -28.78 29.08
N ASP A 356 39.36 -28.84 27.86
CA ASP A 356 38.77 -30.06 27.32
C ASP A 356 39.83 -31.13 27.09
N PHE A 357 40.99 -30.74 26.54
CA PHE A 357 42.12 -31.64 26.33
C PHE A 357 42.60 -32.29 27.65
N TRP A 358 42.70 -31.50 28.73
CA TRP A 358 43.04 -32.00 30.06
C TRP A 358 41.95 -32.89 30.64
N ASN A 359 40.67 -32.49 30.55
CA ASN A 359 39.56 -33.28 31.08
C ASN A 359 39.49 -34.67 30.41
N LEU A 360 39.68 -34.76 29.09
CA LEU A 360 39.70 -36.03 28.37
C LEU A 360 40.81 -36.99 28.86
N TYR A 361 42.00 -36.48 29.23
CA TYR A 361 43.05 -37.30 29.85
C TYR A 361 42.68 -37.67 31.30
N LYS A 362 42.26 -36.67 32.07
CA LYS A 362 41.94 -36.80 33.49
C LYS A 362 40.83 -37.83 33.74
N ASP A 363 39.76 -37.76 32.96
CA ASP A 363 38.56 -38.60 33.15
C ASP A 363 38.82 -40.07 32.77
N VAL A 364 39.81 -40.34 31.90
CA VAL A 364 40.27 -41.72 31.56
C VAL A 364 41.15 -42.30 32.67
N PHE A 365 42.11 -41.53 33.22
CA PHE A 365 43.15 -42.07 34.09
C PHE A 365 42.94 -41.87 35.60
N VAL A 366 42.10 -40.91 36.04
CA VAL A 366 41.81 -40.71 37.48
C VAL A 366 41.28 -41.97 38.19
N PRO A 367 40.44 -42.82 37.57
CA PRO A 367 40.02 -44.09 38.19
C PRO A 367 41.18 -45.04 38.55
N TYR A 368 42.39 -44.81 38.01
CA TYR A 368 43.59 -45.63 38.21
C TYR A 368 44.70 -44.90 39.00
N GLN A 369 44.40 -43.70 39.53
CA GLN A 369 45.36 -42.82 40.20
C GLN A 369 46.04 -43.45 41.43
N ASP A 370 45.32 -44.32 42.16
CA ASP A 370 45.86 -45.00 43.35
C ASP A 370 46.93 -46.05 43.00
N GLN A 371 46.99 -46.49 41.75
CA GLN A 371 47.97 -47.48 41.25
C GLN A 371 49.09 -46.82 40.44
N TYR A 372 48.79 -45.73 39.73
CA TYR A 372 49.75 -45.04 38.87
C TYR A 372 49.64 -43.52 39.00
N HIS A 373 50.79 -42.84 39.10
CA HIS A 373 50.83 -41.38 39.10
C HIS A 373 50.34 -40.81 37.77
N LEU A 374 49.50 -39.78 37.81
CA LEU A 374 49.05 -39.01 36.64
C LEU A 374 49.94 -37.79 36.43
N LEU A 375 50.10 -37.38 35.17
CA LEU A 375 50.70 -36.09 34.83
C LEU A 375 49.79 -34.93 35.25
N VAL A 376 50.40 -33.79 35.58
CA VAL A 376 49.69 -32.53 35.80
C VAL A 376 49.29 -31.91 34.46
N ALA A 377 48.19 -31.15 34.43
CA ALA A 377 47.66 -30.49 33.23
C ALA A 377 48.74 -29.74 32.40
N SER A 378 49.68 -29.05 33.07
CA SER A 378 50.77 -28.35 32.40
C SER A 378 51.68 -29.25 31.56
N ASP A 379 51.85 -30.50 31.95
CA ASP A 379 52.80 -31.42 31.35
C ASP A 379 52.11 -32.27 30.26
N VAL A 380 50.83 -32.61 30.45
CA VAL A 380 49.97 -33.14 29.38
C VAL A 380 49.90 -32.15 28.20
N ILE A 381 49.68 -30.85 28.46
CA ILE A 381 49.59 -29.84 27.39
C ILE A 381 50.95 -29.61 26.69
N LYS A 382 52.09 -29.69 27.40
CA LYS A 382 53.43 -29.65 26.77
C LYS A 382 53.70 -30.88 25.90
N ASN A 383 53.27 -32.05 26.35
CA ASN A 383 53.48 -33.32 25.66
C ASN A 383 52.80 -33.39 24.28
N VAL A 384 51.76 -32.58 24.02
CA VAL A 384 51.12 -32.51 22.69
C VAL A 384 52.14 -32.17 21.59
N ASN A 385 53.04 -31.23 21.82
CA ASN A 385 54.04 -30.83 20.83
C ASN A 385 55.08 -31.94 20.55
N VAL A 386 55.22 -32.93 21.45
CA VAL A 386 56.10 -34.09 21.28
C VAL A 386 55.44 -35.15 20.39
N VAL A 387 54.13 -35.35 20.53
CA VAL A 387 53.35 -36.32 19.73
C VAL A 387 52.97 -35.75 18.37
N PHE A 388 52.63 -34.47 18.33
CA PHE A 388 52.18 -33.75 17.14
C PHE A 388 53.04 -32.48 16.95
N PRO A 389 54.15 -32.55 16.18
CA PRO A 389 55.09 -31.43 16.05
C PRO A 389 54.53 -30.15 15.41
N GLN A 390 53.38 -30.24 14.73
CA GLN A 390 52.66 -29.09 14.17
C GLN A 390 51.63 -28.50 15.14
N ALA A 391 51.39 -29.14 16.29
CA ALA A 391 50.47 -28.64 17.29
C ALA A 391 51.13 -27.54 18.14
N GLN A 392 50.31 -26.60 18.61
CA GLN A 392 50.78 -25.54 19.50
C GLN A 392 49.69 -25.13 20.49
N ALA A 393 50.01 -25.21 21.78
CA ALA A 393 49.24 -24.58 22.84
C ALA A 393 49.41 -23.04 22.78
N MET A 394 48.30 -22.31 22.64
CA MET A 394 48.30 -20.84 22.56
C MET A 394 47.08 -20.22 23.24
N VAL A 395 47.18 -18.93 23.57
CA VAL A 395 46.08 -18.15 24.16
C VAL A 395 45.59 -17.16 23.10
N LEU A 396 44.35 -17.34 22.64
CA LEU A 396 43.75 -16.42 21.68
C LEU A 396 43.20 -15.17 22.41
N PRO A 397 43.55 -13.95 21.95
CA PRO A 397 43.10 -12.72 22.57
C PRO A 397 41.60 -12.50 22.32
N GLY A 398 40.85 -12.25 23.40
CA GLY A 398 39.43 -11.92 23.37
C GLY A 398 38.82 -11.88 24.77
N PRO A 399 37.60 -11.36 24.93
CA PRO A 399 36.82 -11.49 26.16
C PRO A 399 35.74 -12.59 26.00
N PRO A 400 35.83 -13.75 26.70
CA PRO A 400 36.94 -14.23 27.53
C PRO A 400 38.13 -14.75 26.72
N GLN A 401 39.31 -14.82 27.35
CA GLN A 401 40.53 -15.37 26.74
C GLN A 401 40.35 -16.88 26.50
N LYS A 402 40.70 -17.36 25.31
CA LYS A 402 40.56 -18.78 24.94
C LYS A 402 41.92 -19.47 24.93
N PHE A 403 42.11 -20.38 25.89
CA PHE A 403 43.28 -21.25 25.98
C PHE A 403 43.03 -22.47 25.08
N VAL A 404 43.72 -22.53 23.94
CA VAL A 404 43.52 -23.57 22.91
C VAL A 404 44.81 -24.32 22.62
N VAL A 405 44.65 -25.50 22.03
CA VAL A 405 45.67 -26.29 21.37
C VAL A 405 45.27 -26.33 19.90
N ARG A 406 46.06 -25.67 19.04
CA ARG A 406 45.89 -25.73 17.57
C ARG A 406 46.67 -26.90 16.99
N GLY A 407 46.25 -27.38 15.83
CA GLY A 407 46.95 -28.42 15.05
C GLY A 407 46.50 -29.85 15.35
N VAL A 408 45.50 -30.04 16.22
CA VAL A 408 44.94 -31.34 16.61
C VAL A 408 43.41 -31.28 16.66
N ASP A 409 42.76 -32.38 16.28
CA ASP A 409 41.32 -32.59 16.39
C ASP A 409 41.09 -34.00 16.99
N ARG A 410 39.91 -34.24 17.58
CA ARG A 410 39.59 -35.60 18.08
C ARG A 410 39.55 -36.57 16.89
N ARG A 411 40.14 -37.75 17.08
CA ARG A 411 39.94 -38.87 16.17
C ARG A 411 38.44 -39.18 16.12
N LYS A 412 37.93 -39.49 14.94
CA LYS A 412 36.51 -39.80 14.75
C LYS A 412 36.38 -41.14 14.06
N ASP A 413 35.50 -41.98 14.59
CA ASP A 413 35.23 -43.30 14.05
C ASP A 413 34.08 -43.20 13.05
N ASP A 414 34.37 -43.52 11.79
CA ASP A 414 33.34 -43.64 10.77
C ASP A 414 32.64 -45.00 10.87
N ARG A 415 31.49 -45.01 11.54
CA ARG A 415 30.64 -46.21 11.66
C ARG A 415 29.84 -46.49 10.37
N SER A 416 30.07 -45.78 9.27
CA SER A 416 29.42 -46.05 7.97
C SER A 416 29.55 -47.50 7.51
N ASN A 417 30.70 -48.13 7.78
CA ASN A 417 31.00 -49.51 7.39
C ASN A 417 30.33 -50.57 8.28
N GLU A 418 29.75 -50.23 9.44
CA GLU A 418 29.04 -51.21 10.28
C GLU A 418 27.86 -51.87 9.57
N ARG A 419 27.27 -51.18 8.58
CA ARG A 419 26.25 -51.74 7.69
C ARG A 419 26.72 -53.01 6.96
N PHE A 420 28.03 -53.16 6.76
CA PHE A 420 28.67 -54.29 6.10
C PHE A 420 29.33 -55.26 7.10
N LYS A 421 28.93 -55.25 8.38
CA LYS A 421 29.35 -56.27 9.34
C LYS A 421 28.76 -57.64 8.97
N CYS A 422 29.57 -58.69 9.05
CA CYS A 422 29.09 -60.06 8.87
C CYS A 422 28.12 -60.46 10.01
N LEU A 423 26.90 -60.86 9.66
CA LEU A 423 25.89 -61.36 10.60
C LEU A 423 25.71 -62.89 10.52
N TRP A 424 26.64 -63.59 9.87
CA TRP A 424 26.63 -65.06 9.80
C TRP A 424 26.76 -65.66 11.20
N ASN A 425 26.10 -66.80 11.43
CA ASN A 425 25.92 -67.42 12.74
C ASN A 425 25.54 -66.39 13.83
N ARG A 426 24.45 -65.64 13.59
CA ARG A 426 23.92 -64.63 14.55
C ARG A 426 24.94 -63.55 14.96
N SER A 427 25.91 -63.24 14.10
CA SER A 427 27.02 -62.29 14.34
C SER A 427 28.15 -62.83 15.25
N GLU A 428 28.27 -64.14 15.41
CA GLU A 428 29.41 -64.80 16.08
C GLU A 428 30.70 -64.77 15.22
N CYS A 429 30.64 -64.24 14.00
CA CYS A 429 31.83 -64.03 13.16
C CYS A 429 32.62 -62.79 13.62
N ASN A 430 33.88 -63.01 14.01
CA ASN A 430 34.81 -61.97 14.48
C ASN A 430 35.50 -61.17 13.36
N SER A 431 35.02 -61.25 12.12
CA SER A 431 35.53 -60.42 11.01
C SER A 431 35.25 -58.94 11.27
N PRO A 432 36.21 -58.01 11.00
CA PRO A 432 35.91 -56.58 10.99
C PRO A 432 34.85 -56.27 9.91
N PRO A 433 34.08 -55.16 10.03
CA PRO A 433 33.12 -54.77 9.01
C PRO A 433 33.82 -54.49 7.67
N SER A 434 33.30 -55.05 6.57
CA SER A 434 33.84 -54.84 5.22
C SER A 434 33.66 -53.38 4.76
N SER A 435 34.42 -52.94 3.77
CA SER A 435 34.26 -51.59 3.18
C SER A 435 33.12 -51.52 2.15
N SER A 436 32.71 -52.67 1.61
CA SER A 436 31.67 -52.75 0.57
C SER A 436 30.79 -54.00 0.68
N ALA A 437 29.63 -53.97 0.01
CA ALA A 437 28.75 -55.12 -0.13
C ALA A 437 29.41 -56.29 -0.91
N SER A 438 30.34 -55.99 -1.81
CA SER A 438 31.08 -57.00 -2.60
C SER A 438 32.06 -57.77 -1.71
N GLU A 439 32.87 -57.06 -0.92
CA GLU A 439 33.79 -57.67 0.05
C GLU A 439 33.03 -58.50 1.11
N LEU A 440 31.89 -57.98 1.59
CA LEU A 440 31.03 -58.74 2.49
C LEU A 440 30.50 -60.02 1.83
N TYR A 441 30.12 -59.98 0.55
CA TYR A 441 29.68 -61.18 -0.16
C TYR A 441 30.81 -62.20 -0.31
N GLU A 442 32.01 -61.77 -0.70
CA GLU A 442 33.20 -62.61 -0.80
C GLU A 442 33.51 -63.29 0.54
N HIS A 443 33.45 -62.55 1.65
CA HIS A 443 33.60 -63.10 2.99
C HIS A 443 32.50 -64.12 3.34
N ILE A 444 31.23 -63.88 2.99
CA ILE A 444 30.16 -64.87 3.26
C ILE A 444 30.34 -66.14 2.39
N LEU A 445 30.95 -66.03 1.20
CA LEU A 445 31.30 -67.20 0.40
C LEU A 445 32.33 -68.11 1.10
N GLU A 446 33.19 -67.58 1.98
CA GLU A 446 34.09 -68.38 2.83
C GLU A 446 33.29 -69.27 3.79
N HIS A 447 32.27 -68.71 4.46
CA HIS A 447 31.36 -69.47 5.34
C HIS A 447 30.52 -70.51 4.60
N ILE A 448 30.15 -70.23 3.34
CA ILE A 448 29.42 -71.19 2.49
C ILE A 448 30.38 -72.25 1.89
N SER A 449 31.69 -71.97 1.80
CA SER A 449 32.65 -72.88 1.16
C SER A 449 32.76 -74.22 1.89
N SER A 450 32.68 -74.21 3.23
CA SER A 450 32.75 -75.36 4.13
C SER A 450 31.49 -76.22 4.19
N VAL A 451 30.41 -75.82 3.52
CA VAL A 451 29.13 -76.54 3.51
C VAL A 451 29.16 -77.72 2.52
N GLU A 452 28.77 -78.91 2.97
CA GLU A 452 28.60 -80.11 2.14
C GLU A 452 27.44 -79.97 1.13
N GLU A 453 27.33 -80.87 0.13
CA GLU A 453 26.28 -80.76 -0.90
C GLU A 453 24.86 -81.03 -0.38
N HIS A 454 24.73 -81.68 0.77
CA HIS A 454 23.46 -81.85 1.49
C HIS A 454 23.04 -80.50 2.11
N GLY A 455 21.95 -79.92 1.59
CA GLY A 455 21.59 -78.51 1.81
C GLY A 455 21.52 -78.04 3.27
N GLN A 456 21.91 -76.79 3.51
CA GLN A 456 21.91 -76.16 4.83
C GLN A 456 20.98 -74.94 4.92
N ASN A 457 20.59 -74.61 6.15
CA ASN A 457 19.87 -73.40 6.48
C ASN A 457 20.76 -72.16 6.28
N CYS A 458 20.13 -71.01 6.06
CA CYS A 458 20.83 -69.73 6.01
C CYS A 458 21.10 -69.21 7.44
N SER A 459 22.36 -69.24 7.89
CA SER A 459 22.75 -68.75 9.22
C SER A 459 22.89 -67.22 9.32
N TRP A 460 22.44 -66.46 8.32
CA TRP A 460 22.48 -65.00 8.37
C TRP A 460 21.47 -64.43 9.36
N ALA A 461 21.94 -63.78 10.41
CA ALA A 461 21.16 -63.18 11.49
C ALA A 461 20.07 -64.15 12.04
N THR A 462 18.80 -63.88 11.73
CA THR A 462 17.63 -64.68 12.14
C THR A 462 16.84 -65.21 10.94
N CYS A 463 17.51 -65.45 9.80
CA CYS A 463 16.84 -65.86 8.57
C CYS A 463 16.03 -67.16 8.74
N PRO A 464 14.71 -67.17 8.45
CA PRO A 464 13.84 -68.33 8.67
C PRO A 464 13.80 -69.28 7.46
N ARG A 465 14.82 -69.28 6.59
CA ARG A 465 14.77 -70.03 5.32
C ARG A 465 15.13 -71.51 5.53
N GLU A 466 14.29 -72.38 4.97
CA GLU A 466 14.49 -73.83 4.90
C GLU A 466 15.82 -74.22 4.21
N PRO A 467 16.32 -75.46 4.40
CA PRO A 467 17.61 -75.88 3.87
C PRO A 467 17.71 -75.75 2.36
N LEU A 468 18.76 -75.07 1.87
CA LEU A 468 19.00 -74.84 0.44
C LEU A 468 20.26 -75.58 -0.03
N PRO A 469 20.25 -76.17 -1.24
CA PRO A 469 21.48 -76.61 -1.91
C PRO A 469 22.46 -75.46 -2.07
N LYS A 470 23.78 -75.76 -2.02
CA LYS A 470 24.88 -74.78 -2.01
C LYS A 470 24.77 -73.67 -3.06
N LEU A 471 24.33 -74.00 -4.29
CA LEU A 471 24.12 -73.02 -5.37
C LEU A 471 22.98 -72.03 -5.05
N ASN A 472 21.86 -72.54 -4.53
CA ASN A 472 20.69 -71.72 -4.16
C ASN A 472 20.96 -70.91 -2.89
N LEU A 473 21.77 -71.43 -1.96
CA LEU A 473 22.20 -70.70 -0.77
C LEU A 473 23.05 -69.46 -1.13
N ARG A 474 24.00 -69.60 -2.08
CA ARG A 474 24.78 -68.47 -2.61
C ARG A 474 23.89 -67.38 -3.22
N ALA A 475 22.91 -67.76 -4.03
CA ALA A 475 21.95 -66.81 -4.61
C ALA A 475 21.04 -66.17 -3.55
N HIS A 476 20.62 -66.94 -2.53
CA HIS A 476 19.80 -66.43 -1.43
C HIS A 476 20.54 -65.40 -0.57
N VAL A 477 21.83 -65.59 -0.27
CA VAL A 477 22.60 -64.65 0.56
C VAL A 477 22.68 -63.25 -0.05
N LEU A 478 22.60 -63.11 -1.39
CA LEU A 478 22.52 -61.81 -2.05
C LEU A 478 21.30 -60.98 -1.59
N THR A 479 20.21 -61.60 -1.10
CA THR A 479 19.05 -60.86 -0.57
C THR A 479 19.28 -60.25 0.81
N HIS A 480 20.38 -60.61 1.47
CA HIS A 480 20.75 -60.11 2.80
C HIS A 480 21.81 -58.99 2.76
N LEU A 481 22.42 -58.76 1.59
CA LEU A 481 23.44 -57.73 1.43
C LEU A 481 22.82 -56.32 1.42
N PRO A 482 23.46 -55.32 2.06
CA PRO A 482 22.99 -53.94 1.98
C PRO A 482 23.08 -53.41 0.54
N SER A 483 21.99 -52.83 0.03
CA SER A 483 21.95 -52.16 -1.27
C SER A 483 23.09 -51.15 -1.43
N VAL A 484 23.75 -51.15 -2.60
CA VAL A 484 24.81 -50.20 -2.94
C VAL A 484 24.29 -48.75 -2.93
N GLN A 485 23.04 -48.54 -3.37
CA GLN A 485 22.38 -47.25 -3.32
C GLN A 485 21.54 -47.11 -2.03
N PRO A 486 21.59 -45.97 -1.33
CA PRO A 486 20.63 -45.67 -0.27
C PRO A 486 19.21 -45.58 -0.84
N PRO A 487 18.17 -45.97 -0.08
CA PRO A 487 16.80 -45.89 -0.57
C PRO A 487 16.43 -44.43 -0.91
N SER A 488 15.77 -44.24 -2.06
CA SER A 488 15.30 -42.93 -2.49
C SER A 488 14.30 -42.34 -1.48
N LYS A 489 14.54 -41.12 -1.02
CA LYS A 489 13.59 -40.38 -0.16
C LYS A 489 12.26 -40.18 -0.90
N HIS A 490 11.16 -40.21 -0.16
CA HIS A 490 9.85 -39.90 -0.72
C HIS A 490 9.75 -38.40 -1.07
N PRO A 491 9.08 -37.97 -2.16
CA PRO A 491 9.05 -36.56 -2.57
C PRO A 491 8.52 -35.55 -1.54
N THR A 492 7.79 -36.03 -0.52
CA THR A 492 7.27 -35.21 0.59
C THR A 492 8.18 -35.17 1.83
N GLN A 493 9.31 -35.88 1.82
CA GLN A 493 10.28 -35.87 2.91
C GLN A 493 11.29 -34.75 2.71
N SER A 494 11.26 -33.77 3.61
CA SER A 494 12.29 -32.71 3.66
C SER A 494 13.65 -33.29 4.06
N ASP A 495 14.73 -32.68 3.55
CA ASP A 495 16.09 -32.90 4.02
C ASP A 495 16.34 -32.36 5.44
N THR A 496 15.39 -31.60 6.00
CA THR A 496 15.46 -31.03 7.35
C THR A 496 14.29 -31.44 8.24
N ILE A 497 14.58 -31.58 9.52
CA ILE A 497 13.67 -31.88 10.62
C ILE A 497 13.41 -30.61 11.43
N THR A 498 12.16 -30.23 11.62
CA THR A 498 11.79 -29.13 12.54
C THR A 498 12.04 -29.54 14.00
N LEU A 499 12.77 -28.71 14.74
CA LEU A 499 13.02 -28.87 16.17
C LEU A 499 12.05 -28.01 16.99
N PRO A 500 11.65 -28.44 18.21
CA PRO A 500 10.76 -27.65 19.07
C PRO A 500 11.42 -26.40 19.67
N SER A 501 12.73 -26.44 19.85
CA SER A 501 13.52 -25.35 20.46
C SER A 501 14.97 -25.40 19.95
N PRO A 502 15.73 -24.29 20.02
CA PRO A 502 17.11 -24.25 19.53
C PRO A 502 18.09 -25.07 20.37
N GLN A 503 17.71 -25.47 21.58
CA GLN A 503 18.51 -26.27 22.52
C GLN A 503 18.07 -27.74 22.54
N HIS A 504 17.16 -28.16 21.65
CA HIS A 504 16.67 -29.53 21.65
C HIS A 504 17.76 -30.52 21.21
N VAL A 505 18.03 -31.52 22.05
CA VAL A 505 19.07 -32.52 21.81
C VAL A 505 18.76 -33.31 20.52
N TYR A 506 19.69 -33.31 19.58
CA TYR A 506 19.62 -34.06 18.33
C TYR A 506 21.00 -34.71 18.05
N PRO A 507 21.06 -35.97 17.58
CA PRO A 507 19.95 -36.87 17.28
C PRO A 507 19.26 -37.41 18.55
N VAL A 508 17.93 -37.60 18.46
CA VAL A 508 17.14 -38.24 19.53
C VAL A 508 17.35 -39.75 19.44
N SER A 509 17.68 -40.40 20.57
CA SER A 509 17.94 -41.85 20.64
C SER A 509 16.74 -42.72 20.24
N ASN A 510 15.52 -42.26 20.51
CA ASN A 510 14.30 -42.85 19.98
C ASN A 510 13.57 -41.86 19.04
N PRO A 511 13.47 -42.13 17.73
CA PRO A 511 12.80 -41.22 16.80
C PRO A 511 11.28 -41.12 17.01
N THR A 512 10.63 -42.08 17.68
CA THR A 512 9.17 -42.04 17.91
C THR A 512 8.75 -41.17 19.09
N THR A 513 9.67 -40.79 19.97
CA THR A 513 9.40 -39.90 21.12
C THR A 513 9.58 -38.42 20.78
N ARG A 514 9.66 -38.06 19.49
CA ARG A 514 9.77 -36.65 19.08
C ARG A 514 8.46 -35.91 19.35
N PRO A 515 8.46 -34.79 20.09
CA PRO A 515 7.28 -33.95 20.26
C PRO A 515 6.85 -33.29 18.94
N VAL A 516 5.56 -33.00 18.83
CA VAL A 516 4.95 -32.39 17.62
C VAL A 516 5.61 -31.04 17.32
N PRO A 517 6.00 -30.74 16.06
CA PRO A 517 6.58 -29.45 15.71
C PRO A 517 5.58 -28.30 15.91
N PRO A 518 6.05 -27.07 16.18
CA PRO A 518 5.18 -25.91 16.36
C PRO A 518 4.34 -25.65 15.11
N LEU A 519 3.06 -25.34 15.32
CA LEU A 519 2.11 -25.01 14.24
C LEU A 519 2.55 -23.71 13.54
N LYS A 520 2.74 -23.77 12.22
CA LYS A 520 2.84 -22.57 11.38
C LYS A 520 1.44 -22.01 11.15
N THR A 521 1.04 -21.05 11.98
CA THR A 521 -0.23 -20.33 11.82
C THR A 521 -0.03 -19.11 10.93
N THR A 522 -0.63 -19.12 9.74
CA THR A 522 -0.58 -18.02 8.78
C THR A 522 -1.93 -17.28 8.75
N LEU A 523 -1.96 -16.00 9.11
CA LEU A 523 -3.16 -15.16 9.08
C LEU A 523 -3.25 -14.42 7.74
N SER A 524 -4.26 -14.73 6.94
CA SER A 524 -4.54 -14.04 5.69
C SER A 524 -5.34 -12.76 5.95
N VAL A 525 -4.71 -11.59 5.87
CA VAL A 525 -5.34 -10.27 6.07
C VAL A 525 -5.38 -9.50 4.76
N LYS A 526 -6.56 -9.01 4.37
CA LYS A 526 -6.72 -8.07 3.25
C LYS A 526 -6.24 -6.68 3.67
N LYS A 527 -5.44 -6.01 2.84
CA LYS A 527 -4.99 -4.63 3.06
C LYS A 527 -5.16 -3.78 1.79
N PRO A 528 -5.49 -2.48 1.91
CA PRO A 528 -5.55 -1.58 0.77
C PRO A 528 -4.13 -1.34 0.21
N VAL A 529 -3.99 -1.44 -1.10
CA VAL A 529 -2.69 -1.35 -1.81
C VAL A 529 -2.30 0.10 -2.12
N ALA A 530 -3.29 0.90 -2.49
CA ALA A 530 -3.15 2.27 -2.96
C ALA A 530 -4.04 3.22 -2.14
N ASP A 531 -3.77 4.52 -2.24
CA ASP A 531 -4.74 5.52 -1.79
C ASP A 531 -5.99 5.48 -2.69
N PRO A 532 -7.18 5.78 -2.15
CA PRO A 532 -8.40 5.89 -2.94
C PRO A 532 -8.27 7.02 -3.98
N PRO A 533 -8.90 6.88 -5.17
CA PRO A 533 -8.90 7.92 -6.20
C PRO A 533 -9.66 9.19 -5.75
N SER A 534 -9.50 10.28 -6.49
CA SER A 534 -10.14 11.58 -6.21
C SER A 534 -11.66 11.48 -6.05
N SER A 535 -12.33 10.69 -6.90
CA SER A 535 -13.75 10.36 -6.84
C SER A 535 -14.17 9.82 -5.46
N SER A 536 -13.46 8.81 -4.96
CA SER A 536 -13.65 8.25 -3.62
C SER A 536 -13.35 9.23 -2.48
N LEU A 537 -12.34 10.09 -2.63
CA LEU A 537 -12.02 11.13 -1.65
C LEU A 537 -13.11 12.20 -1.58
N THR A 538 -13.61 12.67 -2.72
CA THR A 538 -14.74 13.61 -2.78
C THR A 538 -16.04 12.96 -2.29
N ALA A 539 -16.26 11.66 -2.54
CA ALA A 539 -17.36 10.91 -1.95
C ALA A 539 -17.27 10.87 -0.42
N LEU A 540 -16.08 10.62 0.13
CA LEU A 540 -15.83 10.67 1.58
C LEU A 540 -16.12 12.07 2.16
N LEU A 541 -15.76 13.15 1.46
CA LEU A 541 -16.09 14.52 1.88
C LEU A 541 -17.62 14.75 1.91
N CYS A 542 -18.36 14.30 0.90
CA CYS A 542 -19.84 14.34 0.90
C CYS A 542 -20.43 13.57 2.09
N ILE A 543 -19.96 12.34 2.32
CA ILE A 543 -20.38 11.51 3.46
C ILE A 543 -20.05 12.23 4.79
N ARG A 544 -18.87 12.84 4.91
CA ARG A 544 -18.40 13.55 6.10
C ARG A 544 -19.25 14.78 6.43
N ILE A 545 -19.63 15.57 5.42
CA ILE A 545 -20.54 16.71 5.56
C ILE A 545 -21.92 16.25 6.07
N LEU A 546 -22.50 15.24 5.40
CA LEU A 546 -23.81 14.70 5.80
C LEU A 546 -23.77 14.09 7.20
N PHE A 547 -22.68 13.41 7.57
CA PHE A 547 -22.49 12.87 8.90
C PHE A 547 -22.44 13.99 9.95
N ARG A 548 -21.60 15.01 9.74
CA ARG A 548 -21.48 16.15 10.65
C ARG A 548 -22.88 16.74 10.89
N ILE A 549 -23.57 17.20 9.84
CA ILE A 549 -24.88 17.85 9.99
C ILE A 549 -25.94 16.91 10.61
N SER A 550 -25.84 15.59 10.43
CA SER A 550 -26.74 14.62 11.06
C SER A 550 -26.49 14.40 12.56
N PHE A 551 -25.24 14.48 13.02
CA PHE A 551 -24.84 14.10 14.38
C PHE A 551 -24.44 15.30 15.27
N THR A 552 -24.03 16.43 14.68
CA THR A 552 -23.80 17.68 15.40
C THR A 552 -25.12 18.40 15.67
N SER A 553 -25.48 18.61 16.93
CA SER A 553 -25.88 19.97 17.29
C SER A 553 -24.70 20.87 16.94
N VAL A 554 -24.93 22.07 16.43
CA VAL A 554 -23.86 23.08 16.33
C VAL A 554 -23.09 23.05 17.66
N GLU A 555 -21.75 23.05 17.62
CA GLU A 555 -20.98 23.33 18.81
C GLU A 555 -21.42 24.71 19.27
N ALA A 556 -22.32 24.74 20.25
CA ALA A 556 -22.62 25.95 20.98
C ALA A 556 -21.27 26.39 21.52
N ALA A 557 -20.74 27.49 20.98
CA ALA A 557 -19.52 28.10 21.48
C ALA A 557 -19.64 28.12 23.01
N PRO A 558 -18.61 27.66 23.76
CA PRO A 558 -18.71 27.62 25.21
C PRO A 558 -19.23 28.97 25.67
N ARG A 559 -20.40 29.00 26.32
CA ARG A 559 -20.93 30.25 26.87
C ARG A 559 -19.84 30.75 27.81
N VAL A 560 -19.19 31.84 27.43
CA VAL A 560 -18.32 32.59 28.33
C VAL A 560 -19.24 33.01 29.45
N ASP A 561 -19.10 32.32 30.60
CA ASP A 561 -19.51 32.70 31.96
C ASP A 561 -19.54 31.43 32.84
N ALA A 562 -18.36 30.83 33.00
CA ALA A 562 -18.07 29.83 34.03
C ALA A 562 -16.84 30.21 34.88
N ASP A 563 -16.26 31.40 34.66
CA ASP A 563 -15.23 31.99 35.52
C ASP A 563 -15.66 33.40 35.95
N HIS A 564 -16.08 33.44 37.22
CA HIS A 564 -16.59 34.58 37.96
C HIS A 564 -15.50 35.66 38.16
N PHE A 565 -15.37 36.60 37.21
CA PHE A 565 -14.52 37.79 37.39
C PHE A 565 -15.36 38.97 37.90
N GLY A 566 -15.39 39.14 39.22
CA GLY A 566 -16.37 40.00 39.88
C GLY A 566 -16.19 41.50 39.63
N PHE A 567 -17.30 42.15 39.23
CA PHE A 567 -17.58 43.54 39.58
C PHE A 567 -18.58 43.55 40.75
N PRO A 568 -18.25 44.14 41.92
CA PRO A 568 -19.17 44.14 43.06
C PRO A 568 -20.26 45.20 42.87
N GLY A 569 -21.52 44.77 42.84
CA GLY A 569 -22.66 45.68 43.04
C GLY A 569 -23.88 45.43 42.17
N LEU A 570 -24.65 44.38 42.50
CA LEU A 570 -26.11 44.41 42.74
C LEU A 570 -26.59 42.96 42.92
N ILE A 571 -27.31 42.71 44.01
CA ILE A 571 -27.99 41.45 44.27
C ILE A 571 -29.44 41.66 43.85
N GLU A 572 -29.95 40.82 42.95
CA GLU A 572 -31.38 40.56 42.86
C GLU A 572 -31.59 39.04 42.95
N GLU A 573 -32.28 38.65 44.02
CA GLU A 573 -32.79 37.30 44.27
C GLU A 573 -34.19 37.25 43.64
N ASP A 574 -34.49 36.28 42.76
CA ASP A 574 -35.38 35.16 43.12
C ASP A 574 -35.82 34.22 41.98
N GLU A 575 -35.97 32.96 42.39
CA GLU A 575 -36.97 31.95 42.00
C GLU A 575 -37.42 31.77 40.53
N GLY A 576 -36.93 30.69 39.91
CA GLY A 576 -37.56 30.07 38.74
C GLY A 576 -36.97 28.69 38.43
N MET A 577 -37.66 27.61 38.82
CA MET A 577 -37.30 26.25 38.37
C MET A 577 -37.71 26.06 36.91
N GLU A 578 -36.81 26.33 35.97
CA GLU A 578 -36.99 25.95 34.57
C GLU A 578 -36.20 24.67 34.23
N ALA A 579 -36.89 23.78 33.50
CA ALA A 579 -36.32 22.55 32.95
C ALA A 579 -35.19 22.87 31.95
N PRO A 580 -34.24 21.94 31.68
CA PRO A 580 -33.13 22.23 30.76
C PRO A 580 -33.66 22.72 29.41
N GLU A 581 -33.28 23.96 29.06
CA GLU A 581 -33.72 24.65 27.85
C GLU A 581 -33.54 23.74 26.62
N ASP A 582 -34.63 23.62 25.84
CA ASP A 582 -34.61 22.85 24.59
C ASP A 582 -33.58 23.45 23.63
N SER A 583 -32.85 22.58 22.93
CA SER A 583 -31.89 23.04 21.94
C SER A 583 -32.61 23.84 20.87
N GLY A 584 -32.24 25.12 20.69
CA GLY A 584 -32.89 26.09 19.77
C GLY A 584 -32.73 25.80 18.27
N LEU A 585 -32.76 24.53 17.88
CA LEU A 585 -32.88 24.01 16.53
C LEU A 585 -34.36 23.88 16.18
N SER A 586 -34.73 24.30 14.97
CA SER A 586 -36.12 24.16 14.51
C SER A 586 -36.56 22.68 14.44
N ASP A 587 -37.85 22.41 14.62
CA ASP A 587 -38.42 21.05 14.48
C ASP A 587 -38.04 20.38 13.15
N SER A 588 -37.95 21.18 12.07
CA SER A 588 -37.49 20.70 10.77
C SER A 588 -36.04 20.23 10.82
N GLU A 589 -35.12 21.00 11.41
CA GLU A 589 -33.71 20.60 11.54
C GLU A 589 -33.55 19.35 12.41
N GLN A 590 -34.33 19.23 13.49
CA GLN A 590 -34.35 18.01 14.30
C GLN A 590 -34.82 16.79 13.48
N GLU A 591 -35.86 16.93 12.66
CA GLU A 591 -36.33 15.87 11.75
C GLU A 591 -35.29 15.52 10.67
N GLY A 592 -34.61 16.52 10.10
CA GLY A 592 -33.49 16.31 9.18
C GLY A 592 -32.37 15.48 9.82
N GLN A 593 -31.97 15.83 11.04
CA GLN A 593 -30.99 15.05 11.82
C GLN A 593 -31.48 13.61 12.08
N ARG A 594 -32.75 13.42 12.47
CA ARG A 594 -33.34 12.09 12.69
C ARG A 594 -33.28 11.23 11.41
N ARG A 595 -33.59 11.80 10.24
CA ARG A 595 -33.47 11.13 8.93
C ARG A 595 -32.02 10.76 8.61
N GLY A 596 -31.10 11.70 8.77
CA GLY A 596 -29.67 11.49 8.57
C GLY A 596 -29.12 10.35 9.43
N ARG A 597 -29.33 10.39 10.75
CA ARG A 597 -28.90 9.32 11.69
C ARG A 597 -29.49 7.96 11.32
N ARG A 598 -30.75 7.91 10.86
CA ARG A 598 -31.41 6.70 10.37
C ARG A 598 -30.78 6.17 9.07
N ALA A 599 -30.36 7.04 8.16
CA ALA A 599 -29.65 6.66 6.94
C ALA A 599 -28.25 6.10 7.25
N PHE A 600 -27.47 6.79 8.09
CA PHE A 600 -26.15 6.29 8.56
C PHE A 600 -26.26 4.91 9.24
N SER A 601 -27.28 4.71 10.07
CA SER A 601 -27.54 3.41 10.71
C SER A 601 -27.81 2.26 9.72
N ARG A 602 -28.24 2.55 8.49
CA ARG A 602 -28.47 1.52 7.44
C ARG A 602 -27.17 1.16 6.71
N ILE A 603 -26.31 2.14 6.43
CA ILE A 603 -25.05 1.94 5.69
C ILE A 603 -23.88 1.46 6.57
N ARG A 604 -24.08 1.29 7.89
CA ARG A 604 -23.05 0.90 8.84
C ARG A 604 -22.16 -0.26 8.38
N ARG A 605 -22.77 -1.36 7.91
CA ARG A 605 -22.06 -2.56 7.46
C ARG A 605 -21.23 -2.34 6.18
N LEU A 606 -21.58 -1.33 5.38
CA LEU A 606 -20.80 -0.96 4.20
C LEU A 606 -19.60 -0.11 4.60
N LEU A 607 -19.78 0.83 5.54
CA LEU A 607 -18.67 1.59 6.15
C LEU A 607 -17.66 0.66 6.84
N GLU A 608 -18.13 -0.40 7.51
CA GLU A 608 -17.26 -1.43 8.12
C GLU A 608 -16.39 -2.19 7.07
N GLY A 609 -16.73 -2.14 5.78
CA GLY A 609 -15.92 -2.69 4.68
C GLY A 609 -14.94 -1.71 4.02
N VAL A 610 -15.05 -0.40 4.30
CA VAL A 610 -14.17 0.62 3.73
C VAL A 610 -12.80 0.54 4.41
N GLN A 611 -11.73 0.53 3.60
CA GLN A 611 -10.34 0.48 4.05
C GLN A 611 -9.53 1.54 3.31
N ILE A 612 -9.06 2.56 4.03
CA ILE A 612 -8.26 3.65 3.48
C ILE A 612 -6.85 3.57 4.10
N ARG A 613 -5.82 3.78 3.27
CA ARG A 613 -4.41 3.72 3.69
C ARG A 613 -4.00 4.89 4.61
N ASP A 614 -4.57 6.08 4.38
CA ASP A 614 -4.40 7.24 5.26
C ASP A 614 -5.15 7.06 6.59
N GLU A 615 -4.41 7.14 7.70
CA GLU A 615 -4.95 6.93 9.06
C GLU A 615 -5.97 8.00 9.48
N THR A 616 -5.85 9.24 8.98
CA THR A 616 -6.77 10.35 9.33
C THR A 616 -8.12 10.14 8.64
N LEU A 617 -8.10 9.81 7.35
CA LEU A 617 -9.31 9.52 6.57
C LEU A 617 -9.99 8.24 7.06
N MET A 618 -9.22 7.20 7.39
CA MET A 618 -9.75 5.98 8.01
C MET A 618 -10.27 6.26 9.44
N GLY A 619 -9.67 7.21 10.16
CA GLY A 619 -10.18 7.74 11.42
C GLY A 619 -11.58 8.35 11.29
N TRP A 620 -11.87 9.08 10.21
CA TRP A 620 -13.22 9.61 9.96
C TRP A 620 -14.24 8.49 9.73
N ILE A 621 -13.90 7.44 8.95
CA ILE A 621 -14.77 6.26 8.79
C ILE A 621 -15.04 5.60 10.15
N THR A 622 -14.00 5.43 10.95
CA THR A 622 -14.06 4.82 12.28
C THR A 622 -14.95 5.61 13.24
N GLU A 623 -14.83 6.94 13.27
CA GLU A 623 -15.71 7.86 14.00
C GLU A 623 -17.18 7.64 13.59
N MET A 624 -17.45 7.61 12.28
CA MET A 624 -18.80 7.44 11.74
C MET A 624 -19.45 6.10 12.09
N ILE A 625 -18.66 5.03 12.25
CA ILE A 625 -19.14 3.72 12.74
C ILE A 625 -19.38 3.76 14.26
N GLN A 626 -18.47 4.37 15.02
CA GLN A 626 -18.53 4.39 16.49
C GLN A 626 -19.70 5.21 17.03
N SER A 627 -19.97 6.42 16.51
CA SER A 627 -21.07 7.28 16.96
C SER A 627 -22.46 6.65 16.80
N GLN A 628 -22.62 5.72 15.85
CA GLN A 628 -23.85 4.96 15.68
C GLN A 628 -24.08 3.94 16.80
N SER A 629 -23.02 3.36 17.36
CA SER A 629 -23.13 2.38 18.46
C SER A 629 -23.63 3.02 19.76
N GLN A 630 -23.11 4.21 20.09
CA GLN A 630 -23.56 5.01 21.24
C GLN A 630 -25.02 5.45 21.09
N SER A 631 -25.43 5.82 19.87
CA SER A 631 -26.82 6.17 19.55
C SER A 631 -27.79 5.01 19.79
N GLN A 632 -27.45 3.80 19.32
CA GLN A 632 -28.27 2.60 19.55
C GLN A 632 -28.35 2.20 21.02
N SER A 633 -27.31 2.44 21.82
CA SER A 633 -27.35 2.23 23.28
C SER A 633 -28.37 3.16 23.96
N ARG A 634 -28.38 4.46 23.61
CA ARG A 634 -29.38 5.41 24.15
C ARG A 634 -30.81 5.02 23.74
N TYR A 635 -31.03 4.61 22.49
CA TYR A 635 -32.35 4.16 22.04
C TYR A 635 -32.82 2.84 22.68
N ARG A 636 -31.91 1.92 23.03
CA ARG A 636 -32.26 0.72 23.82
C ARG A 636 -32.63 1.09 25.26
N ALA A 637 -31.87 2.00 25.89
CA ALA A 637 -32.20 2.48 27.23
C ALA A 637 -33.58 3.18 27.28
N SER A 638 -33.91 4.04 26.31
CA SER A 638 -35.22 4.69 26.22
C SER A 638 -36.35 3.79 25.70
N GLY A 639 -36.01 2.67 25.05
CA GLY A 639 -36.96 1.62 24.68
C GLY A 639 -37.39 0.77 25.88
N LEU A 640 -36.45 0.43 26.77
CA LEU A 640 -36.77 -0.30 28.00
C LEU A 640 -37.64 0.53 28.96
N THR A 641 -37.47 1.85 29.05
CA THR A 641 -38.31 2.70 29.92
C THR A 641 -39.76 2.85 29.45
N ARG A 642 -40.08 2.53 28.18
CA ARG A 642 -41.47 2.49 27.69
C ARG A 642 -42.12 1.09 27.73
N ALA A 643 -41.34 0.03 27.79
CA ALA A 643 -41.84 -1.34 27.89
C ALA A 643 -41.86 -1.90 29.33
N GLY A 644 -41.05 -1.34 30.25
CA GLY A 644 -40.93 -1.80 31.64
C GLY A 644 -42.08 -1.38 32.57
N SER A 645 -42.96 -0.47 32.16
CA SER A 645 -43.96 0.16 33.05
C SER A 645 -45.21 -0.69 33.34
N CYS A 646 -45.33 -1.92 32.79
CA CYS A 646 -46.51 -2.77 32.98
C CYS A 646 -46.27 -4.09 33.72
N LEU A 647 -45.03 -4.49 34.02
CA LEU A 647 -44.73 -5.69 34.81
C LEU A 647 -43.42 -5.53 35.60
N LEU A 648 -43.52 -5.00 36.83
CA LEU A 648 -42.69 -5.36 38.00
C LEU A 648 -43.04 -4.44 39.19
N LEU A 649 -44.21 -4.68 39.79
CA LEU A 649 -44.58 -4.12 41.10
C LEU A 649 -44.71 -5.25 42.12
N TRP A 650 -43.64 -6.01 42.34
CA TRP A 650 -43.52 -6.99 43.44
C TRP A 650 -42.06 -7.35 43.72
N LEU A 651 -41.70 -7.44 45.01
CA LEU A 651 -40.42 -7.90 45.60
C LEU A 651 -39.17 -7.04 45.27
N VAL A 652 -38.65 -6.15 46.14
CA VAL A 652 -38.17 -6.27 47.55
C VAL A 652 -36.76 -6.91 47.69
N THR A 653 -35.76 -6.02 47.82
CA THR A 653 -34.46 -6.12 48.57
C THR A 653 -33.64 -7.43 48.56
N PHE A 654 -32.33 -7.33 48.27
CA PHE A 654 -31.23 -7.45 49.26
C PHE A 654 -29.81 -7.29 48.64
N TYR A 655 -28.91 -6.56 49.35
CA TYR A 655 -27.41 -6.65 49.42
C TYR A 655 -26.55 -6.51 48.12
N ASN A 656 -25.59 -5.56 48.05
CA ASN A 656 -24.15 -5.63 48.45
C ASN A 656 -23.33 -6.63 47.56
N GLU A 657 -22.13 -6.32 47.02
CA GLU A 657 -21.04 -5.42 47.48
C GLU A 657 -20.35 -4.60 46.33
N ARG A 658 -19.30 -3.82 46.68
CA ARG A 658 -18.49 -2.92 45.83
C ARG A 658 -17.09 -3.55 45.50
N PRO A 659 -15.97 -2.82 45.21
CA PRO A 659 -15.69 -1.60 44.41
C PRO A 659 -14.46 -1.72 43.44
N VAL A 660 -14.04 -0.56 42.87
CA VAL A 660 -12.65 -0.12 42.52
C VAL A 660 -12.18 -0.14 41.05
N CYS A 661 -12.11 1.09 40.51
CA CYS A 661 -11.09 1.74 39.65
C CYS A 661 -9.98 0.95 38.92
N ILE A 662 -9.58 1.48 37.76
CA ILE A 662 -8.30 2.21 37.59
C ILE A 662 -8.42 3.22 36.42
N LYS A 663 -7.70 4.35 36.53
CA LYS A 663 -7.70 5.50 35.61
C LYS A 663 -6.25 5.84 35.29
N ILE A 664 -5.84 5.82 34.03
CA ILE A 664 -4.52 6.31 33.59
C ILE A 664 -4.68 7.13 32.30
N CYS A 665 -4.29 8.40 32.35
CA CYS A 665 -4.10 9.26 31.19
C CYS A 665 -2.61 9.23 30.78
N TYR A 666 -2.28 9.58 29.54
CA TYR A 666 -0.97 10.13 29.20
C TYR A 666 -1.06 11.26 28.16
N ASN A 667 -0.03 12.10 28.15
CA ASN A 667 -0.03 13.48 27.64
C ASN A 667 0.34 13.65 26.15
N VAL A 668 0.10 14.86 25.66
CA VAL A 668 0.48 15.38 24.32
C VAL A 668 1.70 16.30 24.41
N SER A 669 2.71 16.04 23.56
CA SER A 669 3.76 16.97 23.07
C SER A 669 4.79 16.24 22.19
N GLU A 670 5.56 16.84 21.27
CA GLU A 670 5.31 17.94 20.30
C GLU A 670 6.39 17.86 19.17
N VAL A 671 6.52 18.87 18.29
CA VAL A 671 7.61 19.12 17.31
C VAL A 671 7.85 18.07 16.20
N VAL A 672 7.49 18.42 14.95
CA VAL A 672 8.40 18.85 13.85
C VAL A 672 7.56 19.63 12.81
N ARG A 673 8.10 20.74 12.28
CA ARG A 673 7.49 21.55 11.20
C ARG A 673 8.25 21.36 9.86
N GLY A 674 7.49 21.47 8.76
CA GLY A 674 8.00 21.61 7.39
C GLY A 674 7.70 20.38 6.52
N THR A 675 7.21 20.49 5.28
CA THR A 675 6.85 21.67 4.47
C THR A 675 5.85 21.25 3.38
N PHE A 676 4.62 21.76 3.37
CA PHE A 676 3.77 21.83 2.17
C PHE A 676 2.67 22.91 2.35
N TYR A 677 2.79 23.98 1.56
CA TYR A 677 1.75 24.98 1.21
C TYR A 677 1.78 25.04 -0.33
N ASN A 678 0.69 25.21 -1.09
CA ASN A 678 -0.45 26.11 -0.91
C ASN A 678 -1.78 25.50 -1.42
N THR A 679 -2.87 26.29 -1.34
CA THR A 679 -4.19 26.06 -1.97
C THR A 679 -5.23 25.26 -1.17
N PHE A 680 -5.02 25.07 0.14
CA PHE A 680 -6.10 24.78 1.09
C PHE A 680 -5.93 25.66 2.34
N TRP A 681 -6.71 26.74 2.44
CA TRP A 681 -7.17 27.44 3.67
C TRP A 681 -7.71 28.85 3.33
N LYS A 682 -8.98 28.96 2.92
CA LYS A 682 -9.69 30.26 2.90
C LYS A 682 -11.22 30.21 3.10
N VAL A 683 -11.76 29.08 3.55
CA VAL A 683 -13.16 28.95 4.02
C VAL A 683 -13.18 28.06 5.26
N ALA A 684 -12.72 28.60 6.38
CA ALA A 684 -12.84 28.02 7.72
C ALA A 684 -12.65 29.12 8.79
N ASN A 685 -13.51 30.13 8.72
CA ASN A 685 -13.90 31.09 9.75
C ASN A 685 -15.31 31.55 9.42
#